data_AF-A0A8T0CZW6-F1
#
_entry.id   AF-A0A8T0CZW6-F1
#
_cell.length_a   1.000
_cell.length_b   1.000
_cell.length_c   1.000
_cell.angle_alpha   90.00
_cell.angle_beta   90.00
_cell.angle_gamma   90.00
#
_symmetry.space_group_name_H-M   'P 1'
#
loop_
_entity.id
_entity.type
_entity.pdbx_description
1 polymer ?
#
loop_
_entity_poly.entity_id
_entity_poly.type
_entity_poly.pdbx_seq_one_letter_code
_entity_poly.pdbx_strand_id
1 'polypeptide(L)'
;TKFTNFTLQVVEDELHEEEEAETEADAIERLTEEIREQCEESVESLGEVMEQLEESSIPKVQVDAGGRVTWVRYRLVKRINAYVENRRSTFERVYPVTPRIAERLIANGHRFPSRFGRWCPVSLLNQHVRLPPLCVPPVRVPNWKFTPVLPGVPGETLPVTKPTTCAALFRDNVYWFANTTARSLFMRNPLKYTQGTPDPPIAMPLRMAIVGAPKTGKTSIAKRLAQEYNVPVISITETVRWFLRDPSHAFTALADRLRAHLQHGSAIPDSTLAIIIQTLTRNSVYFIRGFILDGYPITAEQGRLMSLHNVRPSLILELLATTQEEREELMRRGMNDAADAAAQARKALESEGKLTEDDELQDDTGAPSTAAPQATVPRTEEGFQRPIPQTNMAKELAVKLQTFDHAAKHRRDWIREHQGILVDLNAMQNRWKLWRQVLVVTNHRMHHLQLYMANVLSGKAASIAEMGIEEGRFKDRAGEFRHYCPVSLRERGELEDTINESKYDLVVTVSVEQTSEPTFDSHAEPIGQKMEAQQRLLTEQEPDSICIPTTLKFAAEYHGRYYRMAGPAELAKFLANPEQYVPPIATNLALSDEQLPVRLQIDSIELSRDAFPTQMALRGYCSVCFVKGKQRYDGLHLGLREYLAQYENEVYTFCSNDCLLQFLRKPATYQNLVLPHKLPPIPAPVVVNALPLPGFLEQTVATALQRALSALGQDRPKFPFLKIKRSALIYMGLHLKSYNPRSPECEKQKYQSKLNDFVDACSLPKWLAKTMPIRFQPINERPAKLTDRLDQFLQLQRFVDQSPAWIETPELESASKPASRGIRFSLSNPFGLV
;
A
#
# COMPACT_ATOMS: atom_id res chain seq x y z
N THR A 1 -102.33 52.25 -16.00
CA THR A 1 -103.78 52.37 -15.68
C THR A 1 -104.10 51.38 -14.57
N LYS A 2 -104.76 51.86 -13.49
CA LYS A 2 -104.92 51.30 -12.12
C LYS A 2 -103.77 51.69 -11.16
N PHE A 3 -103.76 52.93 -10.66
CA PHE A 3 -104.52 53.52 -9.51
C PHE A 3 -103.90 53.07 -8.16
N THR A 4 -103.05 53.87 -7.50
CA THR A 4 -103.34 55.02 -6.60
C THR A 4 -104.23 54.68 -5.40
N ASN A 5 -103.74 54.87 -4.16
CA ASN A 5 -104.28 55.87 -3.22
C ASN A 5 -103.62 55.86 -1.82
N PHE A 6 -103.63 57.05 -1.21
CA PHE A 6 -103.37 57.44 0.19
C PHE A 6 -101.91 57.43 0.65
N THR A 7 -101.15 58.53 0.75
CA THR A 7 -101.36 59.95 1.17
C THR A 7 -101.53 60.20 2.69
N LEU A 8 -100.57 60.99 3.22
CA LEU A 8 -100.66 62.12 4.17
C LEU A 8 -100.23 61.98 5.65
N GLN A 9 -99.52 63.06 6.06
CA GLN A 9 -99.28 63.65 7.39
C GLN A 9 -98.05 63.11 8.16
N VAL A 10 -97.07 63.91 8.62
CA VAL A 10 -96.98 65.31 9.13
C VAL A 10 -95.50 65.75 8.95
N VAL A 11 -95.12 66.78 8.16
CA VAL A 11 -95.05 68.26 8.40
C VAL A 11 -93.78 68.71 9.17
N GLU A 12 -93.05 69.64 8.52
CA GLU A 12 -92.12 70.70 9.02
C GLU A 12 -90.83 70.21 9.75
N ASP A 13 -89.63 70.74 9.51
CA ASP A 13 -89.20 72.11 9.25
C ASP A 13 -87.92 72.15 8.39
N GLU A 14 -87.83 73.19 7.55
CA GLU A 14 -86.62 73.62 6.86
C GLU A 14 -85.61 74.17 7.87
N LEU A 15 -84.41 73.58 7.95
CA LEU A 15 -83.23 74.30 8.40
C LEU A 15 -82.06 73.92 7.50
N HIS A 16 -81.44 74.95 6.93
CA HIS A 16 -80.18 74.92 6.20
C HIS A 16 -79.13 74.06 6.92
N GLU A 17 -78.95 72.82 6.49
CA GLU A 17 -77.70 72.10 6.67
C GLU A 17 -76.86 72.41 5.43
N GLU A 18 -75.85 73.25 5.64
CA GLU A 18 -74.76 73.42 4.69
C GLU A 18 -74.30 72.01 4.30
N GLU A 19 -74.35 71.68 3.00
CA GLU A 19 -73.64 70.53 2.45
C GLU A 19 -72.15 70.81 2.68
N GLU A 20 -71.67 70.55 3.91
CA GLU A 20 -70.27 70.58 4.26
C GLU A 20 -69.60 69.56 3.35
N ALA A 21 -68.84 70.07 2.38
CA ALA A 21 -68.00 69.26 1.54
C ALA A 21 -67.15 68.41 2.49
N GLU A 22 -67.41 67.09 2.53
CA GLU A 22 -66.72 66.10 3.36
C GLU A 22 -65.24 66.48 3.36
N THR A 23 -64.72 66.92 4.51
CA THR A 23 -63.32 67.33 4.56
C THR A 23 -62.45 66.10 4.31
N GLU A 24 -61.24 66.26 3.76
CA GLU A 24 -60.35 65.10 3.54
C GLU A 24 -60.17 64.28 4.83
N ALA A 25 -60.27 64.92 6.00
CA ALA A 25 -60.22 64.25 7.30
C ALA A 25 -61.46 63.38 7.59
N ASP A 26 -62.67 63.88 7.35
CA ASP A 26 -63.92 63.14 7.59
C ASP A 26 -64.06 61.95 6.62
N ALA A 27 -63.66 62.14 5.37
CA ALA A 27 -63.63 61.07 4.37
C ALA A 27 -62.60 59.98 4.75
N ILE A 28 -61.44 60.36 5.31
CA ILE A 28 -60.47 59.39 5.84
C ILE A 28 -61.06 58.62 7.02
N GLU A 29 -61.74 59.28 7.96
CA GLU A 29 -62.32 58.64 9.14
C GLU A 29 -63.40 57.62 8.75
N ARG A 30 -64.33 58.00 7.86
CA ARG A 30 -65.35 57.07 7.33
C ARG A 30 -64.72 55.88 6.61
N LEU A 31 -63.75 56.11 5.73
CA LEU A 31 -63.05 55.03 5.02
C LEU A 31 -62.28 54.13 6.00
N THR A 32 -61.70 54.67 7.07
CA THR A 32 -61.04 53.85 8.09
C THR A 32 -62.03 53.00 8.88
N GLU A 33 -63.21 53.53 9.19
CA GLU A 33 -64.28 52.82 9.88
C GLU A 33 -64.82 51.67 8.99
N GLU A 34 -65.10 51.94 7.71
CA GLU A 34 -65.51 50.93 6.72
C GLU A 34 -64.44 49.84 6.53
N ILE A 35 -63.16 50.22 6.43
CA ILE A 35 -62.05 49.25 6.33
C ILE A 35 -61.95 48.41 7.61
N ARG A 36 -62.20 49.02 8.78
CA ARG A 36 -62.19 48.32 10.06
C ARG A 36 -63.31 47.29 10.15
N GLU A 37 -64.54 47.68 9.80
CA GLU A 37 -65.70 46.79 9.77
C GLU A 37 -65.46 45.61 8.82
N GLN A 38 -64.97 45.89 7.59
CA GLN A 38 -64.61 44.83 6.63
C GLN A 38 -63.49 43.89 7.14
N CYS A 39 -62.52 44.42 7.90
CA CYS A 39 -61.48 43.60 8.52
C CYS A 39 -62.04 42.73 9.64
N GLU A 40 -62.93 43.28 10.47
CA GLU A 40 -63.58 42.55 11.57
C GLU A 40 -64.44 41.40 10.99
N GLU A 41 -65.30 41.66 9.99
CA GLU A 41 -66.08 40.64 9.29
C GLU A 41 -65.19 39.56 8.64
N SER A 42 -64.08 39.95 8.01
CA SER A 42 -63.14 39.02 7.39
C SER A 42 -62.43 38.13 8.41
N VAL A 43 -62.14 38.64 9.60
CA VAL A 43 -61.53 37.88 10.71
C VAL A 43 -62.53 36.87 11.28
N GLU A 44 -63.80 37.25 11.42
CA GLU A 44 -64.87 36.34 11.84
C GLU A 44 -65.06 35.20 10.84
N SER A 45 -65.17 35.51 9.54
CA SER A 45 -65.27 34.50 8.48
C SER A 45 -64.06 33.57 8.43
N LEU A 46 -62.86 34.09 8.61
CA LEU A 46 -61.65 33.28 8.69
C LEU A 46 -61.63 32.38 9.94
N GLY A 47 -62.17 32.87 11.06
CA GLY A 47 -62.38 32.09 12.28
C GLY A 47 -63.27 30.87 12.07
N GLU A 48 -64.42 31.04 11.40
CA GLU A 48 -65.34 29.94 11.05
C GLU A 48 -64.67 28.89 10.17
N VAL A 49 -63.93 29.33 9.14
CA VAL A 49 -63.17 28.42 8.26
C VAL A 49 -62.10 27.66 9.04
N MET A 50 -61.42 28.32 9.98
CA MET A 50 -60.41 27.66 10.82
C MET A 50 -61.03 26.57 11.72
N GLU A 51 -62.22 26.81 12.27
CA GLU A 51 -62.94 25.83 13.09
C GLU A 51 -63.33 24.58 12.28
N GLN A 52 -63.85 24.76 11.06
CA GLN A 52 -64.17 23.65 10.15
C GLN A 52 -62.92 22.83 9.75
N LEU A 53 -61.78 23.50 9.59
CA LEU A 53 -60.50 22.82 9.32
C LEU A 53 -60.03 22.00 10.53
N GLU A 54 -60.33 22.45 11.76
CA GLU A 54 -60.05 21.70 12.99
C GLU A 54 -60.94 20.47 13.15
N GLU A 55 -62.23 20.59 12.85
CA GLU A 55 -63.18 19.46 12.85
C GLU A 55 -62.74 18.35 11.87
N SER A 56 -62.20 18.74 10.71
CA SER A 56 -61.68 17.81 9.71
C SER A 56 -60.26 17.28 10.01
N SER A 57 -59.70 17.59 11.19
CA SER A 57 -58.35 17.20 11.62
C SER A 57 -57.25 17.64 10.65
N ILE A 58 -57.46 18.76 9.94
CA ILE A 58 -56.47 19.32 9.02
C ILE A 58 -55.49 20.19 9.82
N PRO A 59 -54.16 19.95 9.70
CA PRO A 59 -53.18 20.69 10.50
C PRO A 59 -53.09 22.17 10.11
N LYS A 60 -53.34 23.07 11.07
CA LYS A 60 -53.17 24.53 10.93
C LYS A 60 -51.72 24.97 11.20
N VAL A 61 -51.21 25.88 10.38
CA VAL A 61 -49.87 26.48 10.57
C VAL A 61 -49.97 27.99 10.44
N GLN A 62 -49.78 28.72 11.54
CA GLN A 62 -49.68 30.18 11.52
C GLN A 62 -48.25 30.60 11.12
N VAL A 63 -48.16 31.56 10.20
CA VAL A 63 -46.89 32.15 9.74
C VAL A 63 -46.99 33.66 9.88
N ASP A 64 -46.07 34.24 10.66
CA ASP A 64 -45.96 35.70 10.80
C ASP A 64 -45.56 36.34 9.47
N ALA A 65 -46.44 37.22 8.97
CA ALA A 65 -46.30 37.99 7.74
C ALA A 65 -45.52 39.31 7.92
N GLY A 66 -45.05 39.63 9.13
CA GLY A 66 -44.27 40.83 9.41
C GLY A 66 -42.90 40.84 8.73
N GLY A 67 -42.52 42.00 8.18
CA GLY A 67 -41.20 42.26 7.60
C GLY A 67 -41.13 42.16 6.07
N ARG A 68 -39.92 42.01 5.51
CA ARG A 68 -39.72 41.94 4.06
C ARG A 68 -40.29 40.63 3.48
N VAL A 69 -40.96 40.71 2.34
CA VAL A 69 -41.60 39.58 1.61
C VAL A 69 -40.67 38.37 1.46
N THR A 70 -39.37 38.58 1.26
CA THR A 70 -38.36 37.52 1.14
C THR A 70 -38.28 36.63 2.38
N TRP A 71 -38.37 37.22 3.58
CA TRP A 71 -38.33 36.49 4.85
C TRP A 71 -39.62 35.73 5.13
N VAL A 72 -40.76 36.33 4.77
CA VAL A 72 -42.07 35.65 4.84
C VAL A 72 -42.08 34.44 3.91
N ARG A 73 -41.61 34.59 2.66
CA ARG A 73 -41.45 33.49 1.71
C ARG A 73 -40.53 32.40 2.24
N TYR A 74 -39.38 32.75 2.83
CA TYR A 74 -38.48 31.76 3.44
C TYR A 74 -39.16 31.01 4.59
N ARG A 75 -39.86 31.71 5.51
CA ARG A 75 -40.60 31.08 6.61
C ARG A 75 -41.70 30.15 6.12
N LEU A 76 -42.46 30.58 5.10
CA LEU A 76 -43.53 29.82 4.47
C LEU A 76 -42.97 28.55 3.80
N VAL A 77 -41.96 28.71 2.93
CA VAL A 77 -41.30 27.58 2.26
C VAL A 77 -40.68 26.63 3.28
N LYS A 78 -39.99 27.11 4.32
CA LYS A 78 -39.39 26.26 5.36
C LYS A 78 -40.44 25.40 6.10
N ARG A 79 -41.64 25.93 6.35
CA ARG A 79 -42.74 25.19 6.99
C ARG A 79 -43.45 24.24 6.03
N ILE A 80 -43.69 24.66 4.79
CA ILE A 80 -44.31 23.83 3.75
C ILE A 80 -43.38 22.68 3.33
N ASN A 81 -42.07 22.93 3.25
CA ASN A 81 -41.11 21.95 2.75
C ASN A 81 -41.10 20.66 3.59
N ALA A 82 -41.34 20.74 4.91
CA ALA A 82 -41.48 19.58 5.78
C ALA A 82 -42.66 18.66 5.38
N TYR A 83 -43.74 19.23 4.85
CA TYR A 83 -44.90 18.47 4.35
C TYR A 83 -44.70 18.00 2.91
N VAL A 84 -44.07 18.82 2.07
CA VAL A 84 -43.80 18.48 0.66
C VAL A 84 -42.80 17.32 0.55
N GLU A 85 -41.68 17.38 1.29
CA GLU A 85 -40.65 16.34 1.28
C GLU A 85 -41.17 15.00 1.84
N ASN A 86 -42.07 15.06 2.84
CA ASN A 86 -42.55 13.87 3.55
C ASN A 86 -43.97 13.42 3.13
N ARG A 87 -44.58 14.04 2.10
CA ARG A 87 -45.98 13.83 1.69
C ARG A 87 -46.36 12.36 1.47
N ARG A 88 -45.42 11.58 0.93
CA ARG A 88 -45.62 10.13 0.69
C ARG A 88 -45.56 9.30 1.97
N SER A 89 -44.83 9.79 2.97
CA SER A 89 -44.58 9.13 4.25
C SER A 89 -45.51 9.60 5.38
N THR A 90 -46.44 10.53 5.13
CA THR A 90 -47.31 11.14 6.16
C THR A 90 -48.19 10.10 6.88
N PHE A 91 -48.58 9.04 6.19
CA PHE A 91 -49.40 7.96 6.75
C PHE A 91 -48.59 6.78 7.31
N GLU A 92 -47.27 6.82 7.18
CA GLU A 92 -46.37 5.75 7.60
C GLU A 92 -45.92 5.97 9.05
N ARG A 93 -45.99 4.92 9.88
CA ARG A 93 -45.56 4.96 11.28
C ARG A 93 -44.32 4.11 11.50
N VAL A 94 -43.34 4.67 12.20
CA VAL A 94 -42.08 4.01 12.57
C VAL A 94 -41.95 3.98 14.09
N TYR A 95 -41.72 2.80 14.67
CA TYR A 95 -41.60 2.64 16.11
C TYR A 95 -40.14 2.50 16.54
N PRO A 96 -39.59 3.38 17.40
CA PRO A 96 -38.24 3.23 17.91
C PRO A 96 -38.15 2.07 18.91
N VAL A 97 -37.18 1.18 18.74
CA VAL A 97 -36.98 0.00 19.59
C VAL A 97 -35.53 -0.11 20.03
N THR A 98 -35.28 -0.73 21.20
CA THR A 98 -33.91 -0.98 21.65
C THR A 98 -33.29 -2.15 20.87
N PRO A 99 -31.97 -2.14 20.60
CA PRO A 99 -31.29 -3.22 19.90
C PRO A 99 -31.58 -4.63 20.46
N ARG A 100 -31.65 -4.77 21.79
CA ARG A 100 -31.92 -6.06 22.45
C ARG A 100 -33.33 -6.58 22.17
N ILE A 101 -34.33 -5.69 22.16
CA ILE A 101 -35.72 -6.06 21.85
C ILE A 101 -35.83 -6.41 20.37
N ALA A 102 -35.19 -5.63 19.50
CA ALA A 102 -35.14 -5.89 18.07
C ALA A 102 -34.56 -7.28 17.74
N GLU A 103 -33.44 -7.69 18.37
CA GLU A 103 -32.90 -9.05 18.22
C GLU A 103 -33.88 -10.13 18.70
N ARG A 104 -34.53 -9.92 19.86
CA ARG A 104 -35.52 -10.88 20.37
C ARG A 104 -36.71 -11.04 19.43
N LEU A 105 -37.18 -9.95 18.82
CA LEU A 105 -38.28 -9.99 17.85
C LEU A 105 -37.92 -10.81 16.62
N ILE A 106 -36.67 -10.72 16.15
CA ILE A 106 -36.17 -11.53 15.03
C ILE A 106 -35.99 -12.99 15.47
N ALA A 107 -35.35 -13.24 16.62
CA ALA A 107 -35.06 -14.58 17.12
C ALA A 107 -36.33 -15.39 17.42
N ASN A 108 -37.39 -14.73 17.89
CA ASN A 108 -38.69 -15.35 18.12
C ASN A 108 -39.56 -15.43 16.85
N GLY A 109 -39.09 -14.89 15.71
CA GLY A 109 -39.83 -14.90 14.44
C GLY A 109 -41.02 -13.94 14.35
N HIS A 110 -41.16 -12.97 15.27
CA HIS A 110 -42.26 -12.00 15.25
C HIS A 110 -42.12 -10.93 14.17
N ARG A 111 -40.88 -10.60 13.78
CA ARG A 111 -40.57 -9.60 12.75
C ARG A 111 -39.43 -10.12 11.89
N PHE A 112 -39.39 -9.68 10.63
CA PHE A 112 -38.32 -10.04 9.71
C PHE A 112 -37.15 -9.05 9.81
N PRO A 113 -35.90 -9.49 9.60
CA PRO A 113 -34.82 -8.56 9.36
C PRO A 113 -35.10 -7.80 8.06
N SER A 114 -34.81 -6.50 8.04
CA SER A 114 -34.89 -5.68 6.84
C SER A 114 -34.04 -6.24 5.69
N ARG A 115 -34.38 -5.88 4.44
CA ARG A 115 -33.56 -6.14 3.25
C ARG A 115 -32.13 -5.58 3.37
N PHE A 116 -31.96 -4.54 4.19
CA PHE A 116 -30.64 -3.98 4.49
C PHE A 116 -29.86 -4.80 5.52
N GLY A 117 -30.42 -5.89 6.07
CA GLY A 117 -29.78 -6.69 7.10
C GLY A 117 -29.36 -5.83 8.30
N ARG A 118 -28.06 -5.81 8.61
CA ARG A 118 -27.45 -4.98 9.68
C ARG A 118 -26.86 -3.66 9.18
N TRP A 119 -27.27 -3.19 8.00
CA TRP A 119 -26.82 -1.92 7.43
C TRP A 119 -27.79 -0.79 7.76
N CYS A 120 -27.24 0.39 8.00
CA CYS A 120 -28.03 1.61 8.22
C CYS A 120 -28.55 2.15 6.87
N PRO A 121 -29.87 2.19 6.61
CA PRO A 121 -30.42 2.67 5.35
C PRO A 121 -30.07 4.14 5.06
N VAL A 122 -30.03 4.96 6.10
CA VAL A 122 -29.73 6.41 5.98
C VAL A 122 -28.26 6.65 5.68
N SER A 123 -27.36 5.93 6.34
CA SER A 123 -25.92 6.03 6.08
C SER A 123 -25.57 5.47 4.70
N LEU A 124 -26.25 4.41 4.27
CA LEU A 124 -26.08 3.82 2.94
C LEU A 124 -26.44 4.79 1.82
N LEU A 125 -27.46 5.64 2.02
CA LEU A 125 -27.85 6.66 1.05
C LEU A 125 -26.89 7.87 1.04
N ASN A 126 -26.38 8.28 2.20
CA ASN A 126 -25.74 9.58 2.38
C ASN A 126 -24.21 9.60 2.21
N GLN A 127 -23.48 8.49 2.22
CA GLN A 127 -22.01 8.54 2.18
C GLN A 127 -21.33 7.45 1.33
N HIS A 128 -20.28 7.92 0.64
CA HIS A 128 -19.33 7.20 -0.22
C HIS A 128 -18.32 6.31 0.54
N VAL A 129 -18.49 6.10 1.86
CA VAL A 129 -17.61 5.26 2.69
C VAL A 129 -18.44 4.15 3.31
N ARG A 130 -18.17 2.90 2.92
CA ARG A 130 -18.85 1.72 3.48
C ARG A 130 -18.47 1.58 4.95
N LEU A 131 -19.44 1.79 5.84
CA LEU A 131 -19.30 1.50 7.26
C LEU A 131 -19.43 -0.01 7.50
N PRO A 132 -18.75 -0.60 8.49
CA PRO A 132 -18.97 -2.00 8.86
C PRO A 132 -20.45 -2.25 9.24
N PRO A 133 -20.95 -3.49 9.12
CA PRO A 133 -22.28 -3.83 9.61
C PRO A 133 -22.41 -3.47 11.09
N LEU A 134 -23.58 -2.95 11.44
CA LEU A 134 -23.82 -2.35 12.75
C LEU A 134 -23.56 -3.34 13.90
N CYS A 135 -22.82 -2.87 14.90
CA CYS A 135 -22.55 -3.60 16.12
C CYS A 135 -23.84 -3.79 16.91
N VAL A 136 -24.40 -4.99 16.85
CA VAL A 136 -25.53 -5.36 17.70
C VAL A 136 -25.06 -6.14 18.92
N PRO A 137 -25.63 -5.88 20.10
CA PRO A 137 -25.38 -6.73 21.25
C PRO A 137 -25.95 -8.14 20.96
N PRO A 138 -25.16 -9.21 21.16
CA PRO A 138 -25.66 -10.57 20.96
C PRO A 138 -26.80 -10.89 21.94
N VAL A 139 -27.75 -11.71 21.49
CA VAL A 139 -28.73 -12.34 22.39
C VAL A 139 -27.95 -13.28 23.31
N ARG A 140 -27.92 -12.99 24.61
CA ARG A 140 -27.36 -13.92 25.59
C ARG A 140 -28.22 -15.19 25.58
N VAL A 141 -27.63 -16.31 25.18
CA VAL A 141 -28.25 -17.63 25.34
C VAL A 141 -28.42 -17.93 26.84
N PRO A 142 -29.43 -18.73 27.24
CA PRO A 142 -29.83 -18.88 28.64
C PRO A 142 -28.74 -19.44 29.58
N ASN A 143 -27.75 -20.18 29.07
CA ASN A 143 -26.71 -20.84 29.89
C ASN A 143 -25.31 -20.23 29.72
N TRP A 144 -25.17 -18.95 30.10
CA TRP A 144 -23.89 -18.23 30.10
C TRP A 144 -22.78 -18.89 30.96
N LYS A 145 -23.17 -19.72 31.95
CA LYS A 145 -22.24 -20.41 32.86
C LYS A 145 -21.40 -21.51 32.18
N PHE A 146 -21.84 -22.03 31.04
CA PHE A 146 -21.18 -23.16 30.34
C PHE A 146 -20.67 -22.79 28.95
N THR A 147 -20.80 -21.52 28.54
CA THR A 147 -20.27 -21.06 27.25
C THR A 147 -18.91 -20.41 27.50
N PRO A 148 -17.80 -20.93 26.94
CA PRO A 148 -16.48 -20.38 27.14
C PRO A 148 -16.41 -18.97 26.54
N VAL A 149 -15.84 -18.03 27.30
CA VAL A 149 -15.65 -16.65 26.85
C VAL A 149 -14.63 -16.64 25.72
N LEU A 150 -15.00 -16.09 24.55
CA LEU A 150 -14.13 -16.11 23.39
C LEU A 150 -13.08 -14.97 23.44
N PRO A 151 -11.81 -15.26 23.09
CA PRO A 151 -10.73 -14.30 23.23
C PRO A 151 -10.80 -13.16 22.20
N GLY A 152 -10.64 -11.94 22.68
CA GLY A 152 -10.58 -10.73 21.86
C GLY A 152 -11.89 -10.29 21.20
N VAL A 153 -13.05 -10.81 21.64
CA VAL A 153 -14.37 -10.37 21.15
C VAL A 153 -14.78 -9.06 21.86
N PRO A 154 -15.10 -7.98 21.11
CA PRO A 154 -15.68 -6.77 21.68
C PRO A 154 -16.98 -7.06 22.44
N GLY A 155 -17.03 -6.71 23.73
CA GLY A 155 -18.21 -6.94 24.59
C GLY A 155 -18.20 -8.21 25.42
N GLU A 156 -17.23 -9.08 25.19
CA GLU A 156 -16.96 -10.23 26.07
C GLU A 156 -15.64 -10.03 26.81
N THR A 157 -14.53 -9.94 26.06
CA THR A 157 -13.17 -9.82 26.61
C THR A 157 -12.55 -8.45 26.39
N LEU A 158 -13.00 -7.70 25.37
CA LEU A 158 -12.55 -6.33 25.12
C LEU A 158 -13.59 -5.30 25.61
N PRO A 159 -13.15 -4.16 26.17
CA PRO A 159 -14.04 -3.10 26.63
C PRO A 159 -14.85 -2.52 25.47
N VAL A 160 -16.13 -2.28 25.72
CA VAL A 160 -17.09 -1.77 24.73
C VAL A 160 -17.17 -0.25 24.81
N THR A 161 -17.00 0.42 23.68
CA THR A 161 -17.57 1.75 23.49
C THR A 161 -19.09 1.60 23.42
N LYS A 162 -19.86 2.28 24.28
CA LYS A 162 -21.32 2.12 24.34
C LYS A 162 -21.89 2.13 22.92
N PRO A 163 -22.57 1.05 22.46
CA PRO A 163 -23.09 1.00 21.11
C PRO A 163 -24.07 2.17 20.91
N THR A 164 -23.75 3.10 20.01
CA THR A 164 -24.67 4.16 19.58
C THR A 164 -25.79 3.62 18.68
N THR A 165 -25.70 2.33 18.34
CA THR A 165 -26.64 1.63 17.48
C THR A 165 -28.04 1.66 18.03
N CYS A 166 -28.97 2.07 17.17
CA CYS A 166 -30.39 2.17 17.46
C CYS A 166 -31.16 1.26 16.51
N ALA A 167 -32.37 0.84 16.89
CA ALA A 167 -33.26 0.11 16.00
C ALA A 167 -34.61 0.83 15.87
N ALA A 168 -35.31 0.56 14.78
CA ALA A 168 -36.71 0.93 14.63
C ALA A 168 -37.47 -0.13 13.82
N LEU A 169 -38.77 -0.24 14.08
CA LEU A 169 -39.69 -1.08 13.34
C LEU A 169 -40.39 -0.23 12.30
N PHE A 170 -40.40 -0.72 11.07
CA PHE A 170 -41.20 -0.13 10.00
C PHE A 170 -41.88 -1.27 9.23
N ARG A 171 -43.21 -1.29 9.28
CA ARG A 171 -44.06 -2.40 8.82
C ARG A 171 -43.64 -3.71 9.52
N ASP A 172 -43.42 -4.80 8.79
CA ASP A 172 -43.01 -6.09 9.36
C ASP A 172 -41.50 -6.27 9.56
N ASN A 173 -40.71 -5.23 9.23
CA ASN A 173 -39.26 -5.31 9.18
C ASN A 173 -38.58 -4.52 10.30
N VAL A 174 -37.49 -5.08 10.81
CA VAL A 174 -36.58 -4.44 11.77
C VAL A 174 -35.46 -3.73 11.02
N TYR A 175 -35.29 -2.44 11.28
CA TYR A 175 -34.21 -1.62 10.72
C TYR A 175 -33.22 -1.22 11.80
N TRP A 176 -31.94 -1.23 11.42
CA TRP A 176 -30.82 -0.88 12.30
C TRP A 176 -30.22 0.45 11.86
N PHE A 177 -29.79 1.27 12.81
CA PHE A 177 -29.23 2.61 12.58
C PHE A 177 -27.95 2.81 13.37
N ALA A 178 -26.98 3.52 12.78
CA ALA A 178 -25.71 3.82 13.43
C ALA A 178 -25.88 4.73 14.66
N ASN A 179 -26.71 5.77 14.52
CA ASN A 179 -26.91 6.83 15.52
C ASN A 179 -28.40 7.15 15.66
N THR A 180 -28.77 7.79 16.77
CA THR A 180 -30.13 8.30 17.01
C THR A 180 -30.57 9.31 15.95
N THR A 181 -29.65 10.09 15.38
CA THR A 181 -29.90 11.06 14.30
C THR A 181 -30.31 10.38 12.99
N ALA A 182 -29.64 9.28 12.63
CA ALA A 182 -30.01 8.49 11.47
C ALA A 182 -31.41 7.86 11.64
N ARG A 183 -31.73 7.39 12.86
CA ARG A 183 -33.07 6.90 13.18
C ARG A 183 -34.12 8.01 13.04
N SER A 184 -33.86 9.22 13.53
CA SER A 184 -34.84 10.32 13.43
C SER A 184 -35.07 10.77 11.99
N LEU A 185 -34.03 10.82 11.15
CA LEU A 185 -34.16 11.06 9.72
C LEU A 185 -35.01 9.99 9.02
N PHE A 186 -34.78 8.71 9.35
CA PHE A 186 -35.59 7.62 8.82
C PHE A 186 -37.05 7.69 9.29
N MET A 187 -37.30 8.05 10.56
CA MET A 187 -38.65 8.22 11.10
C MET A 187 -39.42 9.34 10.41
N ARG A 188 -38.74 10.40 9.94
CA ARG A 188 -39.36 11.49 9.19
C ARG A 188 -39.79 11.08 7.78
N ASN A 189 -39.00 10.23 7.12
CA ASN A 189 -39.27 9.80 5.74
C ASN A 189 -38.79 8.37 5.45
N PRO A 190 -39.47 7.32 5.95
CA PRO A 190 -39.04 5.94 5.75
C PRO A 190 -39.06 5.51 4.28
N LEU A 191 -39.98 6.04 3.47
CA LEU A 191 -40.09 5.67 2.06
C LEU A 191 -38.90 6.13 1.23
N LYS A 192 -38.33 7.31 1.52
CA LYS A 192 -37.10 7.80 0.88
C LYS A 192 -35.93 6.81 0.98
N TYR A 193 -35.83 6.09 2.10
CA TYR A 193 -34.72 5.16 2.36
C TYR A 193 -35.05 3.70 2.06
N THR A 194 -36.34 3.37 1.85
CA THR A 194 -36.79 2.00 1.56
C THR A 194 -37.17 1.78 0.10
N GLN A 195 -37.54 2.84 -0.65
CA GLN A 195 -37.85 2.76 -2.07
C GLN A 195 -36.71 3.38 -2.89
N GLY A 196 -36.22 2.67 -3.91
CA GLY A 196 -35.18 3.16 -4.81
C GLY A 196 -33.76 3.17 -4.23
N THR A 197 -33.55 2.72 -2.99
CA THR A 197 -32.19 2.54 -2.45
C THR A 197 -31.57 1.23 -2.94
N PRO A 198 -30.28 1.23 -3.31
CA PRO A 198 -29.57 0.02 -3.70
C PRO A 198 -29.49 -0.94 -2.52
N ASP A 199 -29.46 -2.23 -2.84
CA ASP A 199 -29.25 -3.28 -1.85
C ASP A 199 -27.88 -3.07 -1.17
N PRO A 200 -27.75 -3.46 0.12
CA PRO A 200 -26.50 -3.32 0.82
C PRO A 200 -25.40 -4.12 0.09
N PRO A 201 -24.15 -3.63 0.12
CA PRO A 201 -23.06 -4.38 -0.47
C PRO A 201 -22.87 -5.73 0.24
N ILE A 202 -22.39 -6.72 -0.50
CA ILE A 202 -22.02 -8.02 0.04
C ILE A 202 -21.07 -7.81 1.22
N ALA A 203 -21.45 -8.26 2.41
CA ALA A 203 -20.63 -8.12 3.60
C ALA A 203 -19.46 -9.10 3.52
N MET A 204 -18.24 -8.57 3.44
CA MET A 204 -17.03 -9.38 3.46
C MET A 204 -16.38 -9.36 4.84
N PRO A 205 -16.07 -10.53 5.43
CA PRO A 205 -15.41 -10.58 6.72
C PRO A 205 -14.02 -9.96 6.63
N LEU A 206 -13.72 -9.01 7.52
CA LEU A 206 -12.40 -8.39 7.59
C LEU A 206 -11.40 -9.39 8.19
N ARG A 207 -10.50 -9.91 7.37
CA ARG A 207 -9.41 -10.80 7.78
C ARG A 207 -8.09 -10.07 7.59
N MET A 208 -7.44 -9.70 8.67
CA MET A 208 -6.19 -8.96 8.60
C MET A 208 -5.17 -9.40 9.66
N ALA A 209 -3.91 -9.07 9.43
CA ALA A 209 -2.83 -9.21 10.40
C ALA A 209 -2.12 -7.87 10.58
N ILE A 210 -1.72 -7.57 11.83
CA ILE A 210 -0.91 -6.40 12.15
C ILE A 210 0.42 -6.91 12.70
N VAL A 211 1.48 -6.64 11.96
CA VAL A 211 2.85 -7.04 12.26
C VAL A 211 3.67 -5.78 12.51
N GLY A 212 4.66 -5.88 13.39
CA GLY A 212 5.54 -4.76 13.68
C GLY A 212 6.40 -5.04 14.90
N ALA A 213 7.50 -4.29 15.00
CA ALA A 213 8.42 -4.37 16.12
C ALA A 213 7.68 -4.21 17.48
N PRO A 214 8.23 -4.74 18.59
CA PRO A 214 7.72 -4.44 19.93
C PRO A 214 7.54 -2.92 20.14
N LYS A 215 6.48 -2.51 20.85
CA LYS A 215 6.21 -1.11 21.23
C LYS A 215 5.84 -0.13 20.08
N THR A 216 5.61 -0.63 18.86
CA THR A 216 5.08 0.16 17.71
C THR A 216 3.60 0.55 17.84
N GLY A 217 2.88 0.00 18.81
CA GLY A 217 1.44 0.30 19.01
C GLY A 217 0.48 -0.65 18.29
N LYS A 218 0.97 -1.76 17.72
CA LYS A 218 0.16 -2.81 17.07
C LYS A 218 -1.10 -3.23 17.84
N THR A 219 -0.96 -3.59 19.12
CA THR A 219 -2.08 -4.03 19.97
C THR A 219 -3.10 -2.91 20.20
N SER A 220 -2.66 -1.66 20.29
CA SER A 220 -3.57 -0.50 20.44
C SER A 220 -4.38 -0.27 19.18
N ILE A 221 -3.75 -0.36 18.01
CA ILE A 221 -4.43 -0.26 16.71
C ILE A 221 -5.39 -1.43 16.51
N ALA A 222 -4.97 -2.67 16.82
CA ALA A 222 -5.80 -3.86 16.73
C ALA A 222 -7.06 -3.74 17.59
N LYS A 223 -6.93 -3.32 18.86
CA LYS A 223 -8.07 -3.11 19.77
C LYS A 223 -9.02 -2.01 19.28
N ARG A 224 -8.48 -0.92 18.74
CA ARG A 224 -9.30 0.17 18.20
C ARG A 224 -10.06 -0.27 16.94
N LEU A 225 -9.40 -0.96 16.02
CA LEU A 225 -10.05 -1.54 14.83
C LEU A 225 -11.11 -2.57 15.22
N ALA A 226 -10.84 -3.40 16.21
CA ALA A 226 -11.80 -4.37 16.73
C ALA A 226 -13.07 -3.71 17.25
N GLN A 227 -12.95 -2.56 17.92
CA GLN A 227 -14.10 -1.79 18.40
C GLN A 227 -14.87 -1.13 17.25
N GLU A 228 -14.17 -0.56 16.26
CA GLU A 228 -14.82 0.14 15.13
C GLU A 228 -15.48 -0.82 14.14
N TYR A 229 -14.84 -1.95 13.81
CA TYR A 229 -15.35 -2.94 12.85
C TYR A 229 -16.06 -4.13 13.51
N ASN A 230 -16.09 -4.21 14.84
CA ASN A 230 -16.65 -5.33 15.61
C ASN A 230 -16.04 -6.70 15.25
N VAL A 231 -14.73 -6.70 15.04
CA VAL A 231 -13.96 -7.87 14.61
C VAL A 231 -13.13 -8.36 15.80
N PRO A 232 -13.11 -9.66 16.09
CA PRO A 232 -12.32 -10.18 17.20
C PRO A 232 -10.80 -10.07 16.95
N VAL A 233 -10.04 -9.76 18.00
CA VAL A 233 -8.57 -9.74 17.98
C VAL A 233 -8.02 -11.08 18.46
N ILE A 234 -7.24 -11.74 17.60
CA ILE A 234 -6.54 -12.97 17.95
C ILE A 234 -5.13 -12.60 18.38
N SER A 235 -4.87 -12.70 19.69
CA SER A 235 -3.52 -12.69 20.26
C SER A 235 -3.11 -14.12 20.58
N ILE A 236 -1.89 -14.51 20.22
CA ILE A 236 -1.39 -15.88 20.41
C ILE A 236 -1.50 -16.30 21.88
N THR A 237 -1.06 -15.44 22.80
CA THR A 237 -1.04 -15.74 24.24
C THR A 237 -2.44 -15.96 24.80
N GLU A 238 -3.40 -15.14 24.39
CA GLU A 238 -4.78 -15.28 24.86
C GLU A 238 -5.47 -16.49 24.23
N THR A 239 -5.13 -16.80 22.98
CA THR A 239 -5.63 -17.98 22.27
C THR A 239 -5.16 -19.27 22.93
N VAL A 240 -3.88 -19.36 23.30
CA VAL A 240 -3.32 -20.52 24.03
C VAL A 240 -3.98 -20.67 25.41
N ARG A 241 -4.20 -19.56 26.13
CA ARG A 241 -4.90 -19.59 27.42
C ARG A 241 -6.35 -20.05 27.28
N TRP A 242 -7.07 -19.51 26.30
CA TRP A 242 -8.44 -19.91 26.00
C TRP A 242 -8.49 -21.41 25.68
N PHE A 243 -7.60 -21.90 24.81
CA PHE A 243 -7.57 -23.31 24.42
C PHE A 243 -7.30 -24.25 25.61
N LEU A 244 -6.53 -23.83 26.61
CA LEU A 244 -6.25 -24.61 27.82
C LEU A 244 -7.37 -24.51 28.86
N ARG A 245 -8.08 -23.39 28.94
CA ARG A 245 -9.17 -23.14 29.90
C ARG A 245 -10.51 -23.72 29.45
N ASP A 246 -10.75 -23.77 28.14
CA ASP A 246 -12.01 -24.27 27.59
C ASP A 246 -12.14 -25.78 27.87
N PRO A 247 -13.17 -26.21 28.62
CA PRO A 247 -13.37 -27.63 28.92
C PRO A 247 -13.55 -28.49 27.66
N SER A 248 -14.01 -27.89 26.56
CA SER A 248 -14.24 -28.57 25.27
C SER A 248 -12.95 -29.08 24.63
N HIS A 249 -11.81 -28.47 24.95
CA HIS A 249 -10.51 -28.83 24.40
C HIS A 249 -9.68 -29.68 25.37
N ALA A 250 -10.14 -29.84 26.61
CA ALA A 250 -9.34 -30.42 27.68
C ALA A 250 -8.90 -31.87 27.43
N PHE A 251 -9.69 -32.64 26.67
CA PHE A 251 -9.46 -34.04 26.32
C PHE A 251 -8.82 -34.23 24.93
N THR A 252 -8.39 -33.16 24.28
CA THR A 252 -7.78 -33.25 22.94
C THR A 252 -6.29 -33.56 23.03
N ALA A 253 -5.80 -34.45 22.15
CA ALA A 253 -4.37 -34.75 22.04
C ALA A 253 -3.51 -33.51 21.75
N LEU A 254 -4.10 -32.45 21.18
CA LEU A 254 -3.43 -31.17 21.00
C LEU A 254 -3.22 -30.45 22.35
N ALA A 255 -4.25 -30.39 23.20
CA ALA A 255 -4.14 -29.79 24.53
C ALA A 255 -3.11 -30.53 25.40
N ASP A 256 -3.06 -31.86 25.31
CA ASP A 256 -2.08 -32.66 26.05
C ASP A 256 -0.65 -32.40 25.58
N ARG A 257 -0.40 -32.33 24.27
CA ARG A 257 0.92 -31.93 23.73
C ARG A 257 1.30 -30.52 24.18
N LEU A 258 0.35 -29.59 24.13
CA LEU A 258 0.56 -28.20 24.56
C LEU A 258 0.91 -28.13 26.05
N ARG A 259 0.17 -28.85 26.92
CA ARG A 259 0.47 -28.95 28.35
C ARG A 259 1.84 -29.58 28.59
N ALA A 260 2.18 -30.65 27.86
CA ALA A 260 3.48 -31.30 27.96
C ALA A 260 4.62 -30.31 27.65
N HIS A 261 4.54 -29.56 26.54
CA HIS A 261 5.55 -28.55 26.23
C HIS A 261 5.69 -27.49 27.32
N LEU A 262 4.57 -27.00 27.87
CA LEU A 262 4.56 -26.00 28.93
C LEU A 262 5.12 -26.54 30.26
N GLN A 263 4.80 -27.78 30.63
CA GLN A 263 5.33 -28.44 31.83
C GLN A 263 6.85 -28.65 31.77
N HIS A 264 7.38 -28.93 30.57
CA HIS A 264 8.82 -29.06 30.35
C HIS A 264 9.53 -27.70 30.17
N GLY A 265 8.82 -26.57 30.23
CA GLY A 265 9.38 -25.24 29.97
C GLY A 265 9.91 -25.04 28.54
N SER A 266 9.47 -25.88 27.60
CA SER A 266 9.90 -25.83 26.20
C SER A 266 9.08 -24.81 25.40
N ALA A 267 9.68 -24.22 24.37
CA ALA A 267 8.95 -23.36 23.44
C ALA A 267 7.85 -24.16 22.71
N ILE A 268 6.68 -23.55 22.53
CA ILE A 268 5.57 -24.18 21.80
C ILE A 268 5.94 -24.22 20.31
N PRO A 269 5.90 -25.38 19.65
CA PRO A 269 6.16 -25.47 18.20
C PRO A 269 5.19 -24.63 17.38
N ASP A 270 5.70 -23.95 16.34
CA ASP A 270 4.90 -23.10 15.44
C ASP A 270 3.77 -23.88 14.75
N SER A 271 3.99 -25.16 14.46
CA SER A 271 2.97 -26.07 13.88
C SER A 271 1.78 -26.26 14.82
N THR A 272 2.02 -26.42 16.12
CA THR A 272 0.97 -26.54 17.13
C THR A 272 0.19 -25.24 17.26
N LEU A 273 0.89 -24.09 17.26
CA LEU A 273 0.25 -22.76 17.30
C LEU A 273 -0.66 -22.53 16.09
N ALA A 274 -0.22 -22.87 14.89
CA ALA A 274 -1.00 -22.71 13.67
C ALA A 274 -2.32 -23.52 13.73
N ILE A 275 -2.29 -24.75 14.27
CA ILE A 275 -3.49 -25.58 14.44
C ILE A 275 -4.45 -24.99 15.49
N ILE A 276 -3.94 -24.42 16.59
CA ILE A 276 -4.80 -23.78 17.60
C ILE A 276 -5.49 -22.54 16.99
N ILE A 277 -4.75 -21.71 16.26
CA ILE A 277 -5.30 -20.54 15.56
C ILE A 277 -6.33 -20.99 14.52
N GLN A 278 -6.08 -22.07 13.79
CA GLN A 278 -7.04 -22.67 12.88
C GLN A 278 -8.33 -23.10 13.60
N THR A 279 -8.21 -23.71 14.77
CA THR A 279 -9.36 -24.15 15.58
C THR A 279 -10.22 -22.95 16.00
N LEU A 280 -9.57 -21.86 16.44
CA LEU A 280 -10.27 -20.63 16.82
C LEU A 280 -10.94 -19.95 15.61
N THR A 281 -10.25 -19.86 14.48
CA THR A 281 -10.78 -19.19 13.27
C THR A 281 -11.92 -19.96 12.59
N ARG A 282 -12.07 -21.26 12.88
CA ARG A 282 -13.22 -22.07 12.44
C ARG A 282 -14.50 -21.81 13.26
N ASN A 283 -14.40 -21.19 14.44
CA ASN A 283 -15.57 -20.82 15.22
C ASN A 283 -16.45 -19.82 14.44
N SER A 284 -17.78 -19.97 14.51
CA SER A 284 -18.74 -19.17 13.73
C SER A 284 -18.55 -17.67 13.89
N VAL A 285 -18.14 -17.20 15.09
CA VAL A 285 -17.92 -15.79 15.36
C VAL A 285 -16.78 -15.23 14.51
N TYR A 286 -15.63 -15.91 14.50
CA TYR A 286 -14.44 -15.49 13.74
C TYR A 286 -14.61 -15.74 12.24
N PHE A 287 -15.33 -16.80 11.86
CA PHE A 287 -15.58 -17.11 10.46
C PHE A 287 -16.47 -16.06 9.77
N ILE A 288 -17.56 -15.66 10.45
CA ILE A 288 -18.57 -14.72 9.91
C ILE A 288 -18.11 -13.27 10.06
N ARG A 289 -17.54 -12.87 11.21
CA ARG A 289 -17.11 -11.47 11.44
C ARG A 289 -15.73 -11.17 10.85
N GLY A 290 -14.91 -12.20 10.65
CA GLY A 290 -13.49 -12.04 10.37
C GLY A 290 -12.65 -12.02 11.64
N PHE A 291 -11.38 -11.64 11.51
CA PHE A 291 -10.43 -11.60 12.62
C PHE A 291 -9.26 -10.65 12.34
N ILE A 292 -8.66 -10.13 13.41
CA ILE A 292 -7.41 -9.34 13.39
C ILE A 292 -6.34 -10.13 14.14
N LEU A 293 -5.29 -10.58 13.47
CA LEU A 293 -4.13 -11.20 14.11
C LEU A 293 -3.19 -10.12 14.66
N ASP A 294 -2.96 -10.12 15.98
CA ASP A 294 -2.03 -9.19 16.64
C ASP A 294 -0.64 -9.84 16.80
N GLY A 295 0.32 -9.38 15.99
CA GLY A 295 1.71 -9.81 16.07
C GLY A 295 2.00 -11.22 15.54
N TYR A 296 1.18 -11.74 14.63
CA TYR A 296 1.40 -13.03 13.95
C TYR A 296 1.07 -12.90 12.45
N PRO A 297 1.91 -13.40 11.53
CA PRO A 297 3.16 -14.14 11.73
C PRO A 297 4.39 -13.24 11.98
N ILE A 298 5.36 -13.74 12.76
CA ILE A 298 6.64 -13.06 13.04
C ILE A 298 7.77 -13.62 12.15
N THR A 299 7.70 -14.91 11.81
CA THR A 299 8.66 -15.60 10.95
C THR A 299 8.01 -16.05 9.64
N ALA A 300 8.82 -16.31 8.60
CA ALA A 300 8.33 -16.86 7.34
C ALA A 300 7.69 -18.25 7.52
N GLU A 301 8.24 -19.07 8.42
CA GLU A 301 7.71 -20.41 8.70
C GLU A 301 6.32 -20.37 9.33
N GLN A 302 6.08 -19.48 10.28
CA GLN A 302 4.75 -19.22 10.82
C GLN A 302 3.77 -18.81 9.71
N GLY A 303 4.22 -17.96 8.77
CA GLY A 303 3.43 -17.59 7.59
C GLY A 303 3.06 -18.79 6.73
N ARG A 304 4.02 -19.65 6.40
CA ARG A 304 3.81 -20.88 5.61
C ARG A 304 2.83 -21.83 6.28
N LEU A 305 3.02 -22.10 7.58
CA LEU A 305 2.12 -22.96 8.36
C LEU A 305 0.72 -22.38 8.45
N MET A 306 0.60 -21.06 8.63
CA MET A 306 -0.68 -20.36 8.63
C MET A 306 -1.41 -20.51 7.29
N SER A 307 -0.70 -20.41 6.16
CA SER A 307 -1.25 -20.64 4.82
C SER A 307 -1.65 -22.09 4.59
N LEU A 308 -0.83 -23.06 5.04
CA LEU A 308 -1.11 -24.49 4.99
C LEU A 308 -2.41 -24.86 5.73
N HIS A 309 -2.66 -24.22 6.87
CA HIS A 309 -3.88 -24.39 7.67
C HIS A 309 -5.08 -23.55 7.19
N ASN A 310 -5.00 -22.92 6.01
CA ASN A 310 -6.04 -22.08 5.41
C ASN A 310 -6.45 -20.85 6.26
N VAL A 311 -5.56 -20.35 7.11
CA VAL A 311 -5.77 -19.11 7.87
C VAL A 311 -5.19 -17.95 7.09
N ARG A 312 -5.89 -17.46 6.07
CA ARG A 312 -5.34 -16.45 5.14
C ARG A 312 -5.86 -15.04 5.44
N PRO A 313 -5.00 -14.10 5.87
CA PRO A 313 -5.36 -12.68 5.92
C PRO A 313 -5.50 -12.11 4.51
N SER A 314 -6.45 -11.20 4.32
CA SER A 314 -6.61 -10.40 3.09
C SER A 314 -5.78 -9.12 3.10
N LEU A 315 -5.25 -8.73 4.26
CA LEU A 315 -4.45 -7.54 4.47
C LEU A 315 -3.44 -7.80 5.59
N ILE A 316 -2.17 -7.46 5.36
CA ILE A 316 -1.13 -7.48 6.37
C ILE A 316 -0.54 -6.08 6.48
N LEU A 317 -0.76 -5.42 7.61
CA LEU A 317 -0.18 -4.13 7.93
C LEU A 317 1.14 -4.33 8.67
N GLU A 318 2.25 -3.86 8.10
CA GLU A 318 3.54 -3.84 8.78
C GLU A 318 3.85 -2.42 9.28
N LEU A 319 3.94 -2.27 10.60
CA LEU A 319 4.33 -1.03 11.26
C LEU A 319 5.86 -0.91 11.28
N LEU A 320 6.39 -0.01 10.47
CA LEU A 320 7.82 0.19 10.27
C LEU A 320 8.41 1.16 11.29
N ALA A 321 9.61 0.82 11.76
CA ALA A 321 10.52 1.67 12.53
C ALA A 321 11.95 1.28 12.12
N THR A 322 12.49 1.96 11.12
CA THR A 322 13.74 1.57 10.44
C THR A 322 14.93 2.39 10.90
N THR A 323 14.73 3.62 11.36
CA THR A 323 15.86 4.48 11.77
C THR A 323 16.33 4.13 13.18
N GLN A 324 17.59 4.44 13.47
CA GLN A 324 18.16 4.18 14.79
C GLN A 324 17.44 5.00 15.89
N GLU A 325 17.10 6.25 15.59
CA GLU A 325 16.34 7.14 16.49
C GLU A 325 14.94 6.56 16.82
N GLU A 326 14.25 6.03 15.81
CA GLU A 326 12.94 5.40 16.00
C GLU A 326 13.05 4.19 16.94
N ARG A 327 14.12 3.38 16.82
CA ARG A 327 14.38 2.23 17.69
C ARG A 327 14.66 2.66 19.13
N GLU A 328 15.38 3.75 19.33
CA GLU A 328 15.64 4.33 20.65
C GLU A 328 14.35 4.81 21.33
N GLU A 329 13.47 5.45 20.57
CA GLU A 329 12.14 5.85 21.08
C GLU A 329 11.26 4.63 21.40
N LEU A 330 11.31 3.54 20.62
CA LEU A 330 10.65 2.28 20.97
C LEU A 330 11.18 1.69 22.29
N MET A 331 12.50 1.77 22.51
CA MET A 331 13.11 1.37 23.79
C MET A 331 12.62 2.24 24.95
N ARG A 332 12.54 3.56 24.75
CA ARG A 332 12.01 4.51 25.75
C ARG A 332 10.55 4.22 26.11
N ARG A 333 9.70 3.99 25.11
CA ARG A 333 8.30 3.57 25.33
C ARG A 333 8.20 2.28 26.14
N GLY A 334 9.08 1.31 25.83
CA GLY A 334 9.12 0.05 26.55
C GLY A 334 9.49 0.18 28.02
N MET A 335 10.44 1.07 28.35
CA MET A 335 10.82 1.38 29.73
C MET A 335 9.69 2.07 30.50
N ASN A 336 9.01 3.03 29.89
CA ASN A 336 7.88 3.74 30.51
C ASN A 336 6.70 2.79 30.78
N ASP A 337 6.29 1.97 29.81
CA ASP A 337 5.21 0.99 30.00
C ASP A 337 5.53 -0.01 31.12
N ALA A 338 6.81 -0.39 31.26
CA ALA A 338 7.24 -1.29 32.33
C ALA A 338 7.15 -0.62 33.71
N ALA A 339 7.51 0.66 33.79
CA ALA A 339 7.34 1.46 35.00
C ALA A 339 5.86 1.62 35.37
N ASP A 340 5.00 1.89 34.38
CA ASP A 340 3.54 2.01 34.57
C ASP A 340 2.93 0.67 35.02
N ALA A 341 3.33 -0.44 34.40
CA ALA A 341 2.88 -1.78 34.78
C ALA A 341 3.35 -2.16 36.20
N ALA A 342 4.58 -1.82 36.57
CA ALA A 342 5.09 -2.02 37.93
C ALA A 342 4.33 -1.16 38.95
N ALA A 343 3.99 0.08 38.60
CA ALA A 343 3.18 0.95 39.44
C ALA A 343 1.74 0.42 39.61
N GLN A 344 1.13 -0.11 38.54
CA GLN A 344 -0.19 -0.74 38.61
C GLN A 344 -0.17 -2.03 39.44
N ALA A 345 0.87 -2.85 39.31
CA ALA A 345 1.03 -4.06 40.12
C ALA A 345 1.21 -3.75 41.61
N ARG A 346 1.96 -2.70 41.95
CA ARG A 346 2.09 -2.21 43.34
C ARG A 346 0.74 -1.75 43.89
N LYS A 347 -0.01 -0.94 43.13
CA LYS A 347 -1.36 -0.49 43.51
C LYS A 347 -2.34 -1.66 43.68
N ALA A 348 -2.24 -2.71 42.85
CA ALA A 348 -3.07 -3.90 42.98
C ALA A 348 -2.75 -4.70 44.27
N LEU A 349 -1.45 -4.88 44.59
CA LEU A 349 -1.02 -5.50 45.84
C LEU A 349 -1.48 -4.70 47.08
N GLU A 350 -1.39 -3.37 47.02
CA GLU A 350 -1.87 -2.47 48.09
C GLU A 350 -3.40 -2.53 48.27
N SER A 351 -4.15 -2.82 47.20
CA SER A 351 -5.61 -3.00 47.28
C SER A 351 -6.03 -4.38 47.81
N GLU A 352 -5.23 -5.43 47.57
CA GLU A 352 -5.47 -6.75 48.15
C GLU A 352 -5.07 -6.81 49.64
N GLY A 353 -4.04 -6.05 50.05
CA GLY A 353 -3.62 -5.94 51.47
C GLY A 353 -4.53 -5.10 52.37
N LYS A 354 -5.50 -4.37 51.81
CA LYS A 354 -6.47 -3.55 52.57
C LYS A 354 -7.79 -4.25 52.89
N LEU A 355 -7.98 -5.49 52.44
CA LEU A 355 -9.20 -6.28 52.69
C LEU A 355 -9.06 -7.25 53.88
N THR A 356 -7.99 -7.15 54.68
CA THR A 356 -7.69 -8.12 55.76
C THR A 356 -7.59 -7.52 57.17
N GLU A 357 -7.85 -6.23 57.39
CA GLU A 357 -7.67 -5.61 58.73
C GLU A 357 -8.94 -5.02 59.38
N ASP A 358 -10.11 -5.00 58.73
CA ASP A 358 -11.30 -4.31 59.26
C ASP A 358 -12.54 -5.19 59.57
N ASP A 359 -12.44 -6.53 59.57
CA ASP A 359 -13.57 -7.41 59.90
C ASP A 359 -13.26 -8.38 61.06
N GLU A 360 -12.93 -7.85 62.23
CA GLU A 360 -13.10 -8.55 63.50
C GLU A 360 -13.77 -7.62 64.51
N LEU A 361 -15.09 -7.75 64.69
CA LEU A 361 -15.86 -7.55 65.94
C LEU A 361 -17.38 -7.54 65.65
N GLN A 362 -18.09 -8.64 65.98
CA GLN A 362 -19.26 -8.70 66.90
C GLN A 362 -20.15 -9.95 66.72
N ASP A 363 -20.23 -10.71 67.82
CA ASP A 363 -21.36 -11.40 68.45
C ASP A 363 -22.23 -12.47 67.74
N ASP A 364 -22.09 -13.70 68.28
CA ASP A 364 -23.10 -14.50 68.99
C ASP A 364 -24.53 -14.64 68.44
N THR A 365 -24.90 -15.89 68.07
CA THR A 365 -25.85 -16.77 68.82
C THR A 365 -26.14 -18.05 68.02
N GLY A 366 -26.20 -19.20 68.70
CA GLY A 366 -26.11 -20.53 68.10
C GLY A 366 -27.40 -21.29 67.79
N ALA A 367 -27.26 -22.38 67.01
CA ALA A 367 -27.82 -23.72 67.24
C ALA A 367 -27.46 -24.66 66.05
N PRO A 368 -27.31 -25.99 66.24
CA PRO A 368 -26.65 -26.88 65.29
C PRO A 368 -27.64 -27.59 64.36
N SER A 369 -27.25 -27.80 63.10
CA SER A 369 -27.89 -28.78 62.23
C SER A 369 -26.85 -29.49 61.38
N THR A 370 -26.68 -30.76 61.68
CA THR A 370 -25.92 -31.78 60.97
C THR A 370 -26.35 -31.92 59.52
N ALA A 371 -25.48 -31.53 58.60
CA ALA A 371 -25.36 -32.10 57.27
C ALA A 371 -23.94 -31.82 56.77
N ALA A 372 -23.09 -32.85 56.78
CA ALA A 372 -21.73 -32.79 56.27
C ALA A 372 -21.74 -32.40 54.78
N PRO A 373 -21.15 -31.27 54.37
CA PRO A 373 -20.72 -31.09 52.99
C PRO A 373 -19.39 -31.84 52.86
N GLN A 374 -19.35 -32.80 51.94
CA GLN A 374 -18.11 -33.40 51.49
C GLN A 374 -17.10 -32.30 51.18
N ALA A 375 -15.91 -32.45 51.75
CA ALA A 375 -14.79 -31.56 51.56
C ALA A 375 -14.43 -31.47 50.07
N THR A 376 -14.97 -30.47 49.37
CA THR A 376 -14.23 -29.81 48.30
C THR A 376 -13.10 -29.07 48.98
N VAL A 377 -11.98 -29.77 49.12
CA VAL A 377 -10.66 -29.18 49.32
C VAL A 377 -10.60 -27.99 48.35
N PRO A 378 -10.44 -26.75 48.83
CA PRO A 378 -10.06 -25.68 47.94
C PRO A 378 -8.70 -26.13 47.43
N ARG A 379 -8.63 -26.53 46.15
CA ARG A 379 -7.35 -26.54 45.46
C ARG A 379 -6.89 -25.09 45.50
N THR A 380 -6.08 -24.77 46.50
CA THR A 380 -5.05 -23.76 46.39
C THR A 380 -4.24 -24.17 45.18
N GLU A 381 -4.66 -23.71 44.01
CA GLU A 381 -3.72 -23.47 42.93
C GLU A 381 -2.74 -22.47 43.54
N GLU A 382 -1.63 -22.97 44.08
CA GLU A 382 -0.36 -22.25 44.15
C GLU A 382 0.01 -21.94 42.68
N GLY A 383 -0.76 -21.05 42.08
CA GLY A 383 -0.66 -20.69 40.69
C GLY A 383 0.68 -20.01 40.54
N PHE A 384 1.51 -20.54 39.63
CA PHE A 384 2.63 -19.88 38.97
C PHE A 384 2.85 -18.44 39.45
N GLN A 385 3.50 -18.26 40.60
CA GLN A 385 3.95 -16.94 41.01
C GLN A 385 4.95 -16.52 39.96
N ARG A 386 4.62 -15.50 39.16
CA ARG A 386 5.56 -14.96 38.17
C ARG A 386 6.82 -14.58 38.93
N PRO A 387 7.98 -15.21 38.67
CA PRO A 387 9.22 -14.75 39.26
C PRO A 387 9.37 -13.28 38.86
N ILE A 388 9.61 -12.41 39.85
CA ILE A 388 9.83 -10.99 39.61
C ILE A 388 11.03 -10.91 38.67
N PRO A 389 10.88 -10.36 37.44
CA PRO A 389 11.96 -10.40 36.47
C PRO A 389 13.14 -9.59 36.99
N GLN A 390 14.22 -10.27 37.37
CA GLN A 390 15.53 -9.69 37.70
C GLN A 390 16.29 -9.20 36.45
N THR A 391 15.65 -9.26 35.27
CA THR A 391 16.26 -8.97 33.98
C THR A 391 16.24 -7.48 33.67
N ASN A 392 17.34 -6.96 33.12
CA ASN A 392 17.38 -5.61 32.55
C ASN A 392 16.45 -5.54 31.33
N MET A 393 15.24 -5.01 31.53
CA MET A 393 14.15 -4.91 30.53
C MET A 393 14.60 -4.27 29.21
N ALA A 394 15.55 -3.32 29.27
CA ALA A 394 16.12 -2.69 28.08
C ALA A 394 16.91 -3.70 27.23
N LYS A 395 17.69 -4.59 27.86
CA LYS A 395 18.43 -5.65 27.17
C LYS A 395 17.47 -6.66 26.52
N GLU A 396 16.42 -7.06 27.22
CA GLU A 396 15.41 -7.97 26.67
C GLU A 396 14.70 -7.35 25.44
N LEU A 397 14.32 -6.09 25.54
CA LEU A 397 13.67 -5.38 24.44
C LEU A 397 14.61 -5.21 23.24
N ALA A 398 15.89 -4.92 23.47
CA ALA A 398 16.89 -4.83 22.42
C ALA A 398 17.06 -6.16 21.67
N VAL A 399 17.11 -7.29 22.39
CA VAL A 399 17.16 -8.63 21.78
C VAL A 399 15.90 -8.91 20.96
N LYS A 400 14.71 -8.52 21.46
CA LYS A 400 13.44 -8.68 20.72
C LYS A 400 13.40 -7.84 19.45
N LEU A 401 13.96 -6.63 19.46
CA LEU A 401 14.07 -5.78 18.28
C LEU A 401 15.02 -6.40 17.24
N GLN A 402 16.21 -6.82 17.67
CA GLN A 402 17.20 -7.43 16.79
C GLN A 402 16.71 -8.74 16.15
N THR A 403 16.03 -9.59 16.93
CA THR A 403 15.44 -10.83 16.42
C THR A 403 14.30 -10.58 15.43
N PHE A 404 13.47 -9.56 15.67
CA PHE A 404 12.43 -9.14 14.73
C PHE A 404 13.00 -8.68 13.38
N ASP A 405 14.09 -7.91 13.41
CA ASP A 405 14.78 -7.39 12.22
C ASP A 405 15.47 -8.51 11.45
N HIS A 406 16.12 -9.45 12.15
CA HIS A 406 16.75 -10.62 11.52
C HIS A 406 15.73 -11.47 10.75
N ALA A 407 14.53 -11.67 11.31
CA ALA A 407 13.45 -12.39 10.64
C ALA A 407 12.73 -11.57 9.55
N ALA A 408 12.92 -10.24 9.49
CA ALA A 408 12.14 -9.35 8.65
C ALA A 408 12.33 -9.62 7.15
N LYS A 409 13.56 -9.90 6.70
CA LYS A 409 13.84 -10.17 5.28
C LYS A 409 13.03 -11.36 4.78
N HIS A 410 13.22 -12.53 5.39
CA HIS A 410 12.54 -13.76 5.00
C HIS A 410 11.01 -13.67 5.16
N ARG A 411 10.53 -13.02 6.23
CA ARG A 411 9.10 -12.79 6.44
C ARG A 411 8.52 -11.95 5.30
N ARG A 412 9.14 -10.82 4.98
CA ARG A 412 8.66 -9.91 3.93
C ARG A 412 8.71 -10.56 2.56
N ASP A 413 9.75 -11.33 2.26
CA ASP A 413 9.86 -12.06 1.00
C ASP A 413 8.69 -13.05 0.84
N TRP A 414 8.38 -13.81 1.89
CA TRP A 414 7.22 -14.71 1.91
C TRP A 414 5.87 -13.98 1.78
N ILE A 415 5.69 -12.83 2.46
CA ILE A 415 4.44 -12.05 2.30
C ILE A 415 4.34 -11.49 0.87
N ARG A 416 5.45 -11.06 0.26
CA ARG A 416 5.46 -10.52 -1.11
C ARG A 416 5.15 -11.59 -2.16
N GLU A 417 5.43 -12.87 -1.91
CA GLU A 417 4.93 -13.97 -2.76
C GLU A 417 3.39 -13.94 -2.89
N HIS A 418 2.70 -13.45 -1.85
CA HIS A 418 1.26 -13.25 -1.83
C HIS A 418 0.92 -11.83 -2.30
N GLN A 419 0.73 -11.68 -3.60
CA GLN A 419 0.68 -10.40 -4.32
C GLN A 419 -0.34 -9.37 -3.76
N GLY A 420 0.13 -8.21 -3.30
CA GLY A 420 -0.72 -7.07 -2.94
C GLY A 420 -1.39 -7.10 -1.55
N ILE A 421 -0.96 -7.98 -0.64
CA ILE A 421 -1.49 -8.00 0.75
C ILE A 421 -0.65 -7.22 1.76
N LEU A 422 0.66 -7.02 1.52
CA LEU A 422 1.55 -6.30 2.43
C LEU A 422 1.40 -4.78 2.24
N VAL A 423 1.15 -4.06 3.32
CA VAL A 423 1.14 -2.60 3.33
C VAL A 423 2.04 -2.10 4.45
N ASP A 424 3.01 -1.27 4.06
CA ASP A 424 3.97 -0.66 4.96
C ASP A 424 3.40 0.67 5.49
N LEU A 425 3.38 0.85 6.81
CA LEU A 425 2.96 2.09 7.46
C LEU A 425 4.02 2.54 8.47
N ASN A 426 4.36 3.83 8.49
CA ASN A 426 5.30 4.36 9.47
C ASN A 426 4.66 4.37 10.89
N ALA A 427 5.28 3.70 11.86
CA ALA A 427 4.78 3.61 13.24
C ALA A 427 5.00 4.89 14.07
N MET A 428 5.92 5.75 13.65
CA MET A 428 6.49 6.83 14.45
C MET A 428 5.89 8.21 14.14
N GLN A 429 5.09 8.28 13.09
CA GLN A 429 4.28 9.45 12.76
C GLN A 429 3.19 9.73 13.80
N ASN A 430 2.47 10.85 13.63
CA ASN A 430 1.34 11.22 14.47
C ASN A 430 0.31 10.06 14.55
N ARG A 431 -0.10 9.69 15.77
CA ARG A 431 -1.08 8.63 16.05
C ARG A 431 -2.38 8.80 15.27
N TRP A 432 -2.86 10.03 15.10
CA TRP A 432 -4.07 10.32 14.33
C TRP A 432 -3.85 10.12 12.83
N LYS A 433 -2.69 10.52 12.29
CA LYS A 433 -2.33 10.31 10.89
C LYS A 433 -2.19 8.81 10.58
N LEU A 434 -1.46 8.08 11.41
CA LEU A 434 -1.34 6.62 11.31
C LEU A 434 -2.73 5.96 11.36
N TRP A 435 -3.58 6.40 12.29
CA TRP A 435 -4.94 5.88 12.39
C TRP A 435 -5.77 6.12 11.11
N ARG A 436 -5.70 7.33 10.54
CA ARG A 436 -6.37 7.67 9.28
C ARG A 436 -5.88 6.81 8.13
N GLN A 437 -4.56 6.60 8.01
CA GLN A 437 -3.97 5.72 7.00
C GLN A 437 -4.45 4.28 7.15
N VAL A 438 -4.44 3.74 8.37
CA VAL A 438 -4.96 2.39 8.66
C VAL A 438 -6.41 2.25 8.22
N LEU A 439 -7.27 3.23 8.53
CA LEU A 439 -8.68 3.24 8.11
C LEU A 439 -8.83 3.30 6.59
N VAL A 440 -8.09 4.17 5.92
CA VAL A 440 -8.13 4.32 4.45
C VAL A 440 -7.73 3.01 3.77
N VAL A 441 -6.64 2.38 4.19
CA VAL A 441 -6.18 1.09 3.63
C VAL A 441 -7.19 -0.03 3.90
N THR A 442 -7.72 -0.08 5.12
CA THR A 442 -8.72 -1.10 5.49
C THR A 442 -9.98 -0.96 4.64
N ASN A 443 -10.49 0.27 4.49
CA ASN A 443 -11.67 0.55 3.68
C ASN A 443 -11.42 0.30 2.18
N HIS A 444 -10.25 0.70 1.66
CA HIS A 444 -9.82 0.41 0.29
C HIS A 444 -9.82 -1.10 0.01
N ARG A 445 -9.18 -1.89 0.89
CA ARG A 445 -9.14 -3.36 0.74
C ARG A 445 -10.53 -3.98 0.82
N MET A 446 -11.35 -3.58 1.80
CA MET A 446 -12.71 -4.08 1.92
C MET A 446 -13.56 -3.75 0.70
N HIS A 447 -13.47 -2.51 0.20
CA HIS A 447 -14.17 -2.10 -1.00
C HIS A 447 -13.73 -2.93 -2.22
N HIS A 448 -12.44 -3.14 -2.40
CA HIS A 448 -11.90 -3.96 -3.49
C HIS A 448 -12.41 -5.40 -3.44
N LEU A 449 -12.38 -6.06 -2.27
CA LEU A 449 -12.89 -7.44 -2.11
C LEU A 449 -14.39 -7.54 -2.42
N GLN A 450 -15.16 -6.59 -1.93
CA GLN A 450 -16.61 -6.59 -2.14
C GLN A 450 -16.97 -6.29 -3.60
N LEU A 451 -16.26 -5.38 -4.26
CA LEU A 451 -16.43 -5.10 -5.69
C LEU A 451 -16.07 -6.32 -6.53
N TYR A 452 -14.95 -6.99 -6.20
CA TYR A 452 -14.55 -8.24 -6.83
C TYR A 452 -15.66 -9.29 -6.71
N MET A 453 -16.20 -9.52 -5.51
CA MET A 453 -17.28 -10.50 -5.33
C MET A 453 -18.58 -10.13 -6.03
N ALA A 454 -18.96 -8.85 -6.03
CA ALA A 454 -20.15 -8.39 -6.74
C ALA A 454 -20.01 -8.60 -8.26
N ASN A 455 -18.83 -8.36 -8.82
CA ASN A 455 -18.55 -8.57 -10.24
C ASN A 455 -18.54 -10.06 -10.59
N VAL A 456 -17.83 -10.90 -9.80
CA VAL A 456 -17.77 -12.34 -10.03
C VAL A 456 -19.16 -12.99 -9.97
N LEU A 457 -19.98 -12.64 -8.97
CA LEU A 457 -21.35 -13.17 -8.85
C LEU A 457 -22.30 -12.68 -9.96
N SER A 458 -22.05 -11.50 -10.52
CA SER A 458 -22.80 -10.98 -11.68
C SER A 458 -22.25 -11.42 -13.04
N GLY A 459 -21.20 -12.26 -13.05
CA GLY A 459 -20.55 -12.73 -14.27
C GLY A 459 -19.74 -11.65 -15.01
N LYS A 460 -19.42 -10.52 -14.35
CA LYS A 460 -18.58 -9.45 -14.91
C LYS A 460 -17.10 -9.68 -14.60
N ALA A 461 -16.23 -9.08 -15.41
CA ALA A 461 -14.79 -9.10 -15.12
C ALA A 461 -14.46 -8.30 -13.84
N ALA A 462 -13.47 -8.79 -13.09
CA ALA A 462 -13.09 -8.22 -11.79
C ALA A 462 -11.57 -8.07 -11.66
N SER A 463 -11.10 -6.97 -11.09
CA SER A 463 -9.67 -6.77 -10.81
C SER A 463 -9.17 -7.74 -9.75
N ILE A 464 -7.98 -8.31 -9.95
CA ILE A 464 -7.33 -9.20 -8.98
C ILE A 464 -6.04 -8.63 -8.37
N ALA A 465 -5.75 -7.34 -8.63
CA ALA A 465 -4.51 -6.65 -8.27
C ALA A 465 -4.05 -6.85 -6.82
N GLU A 466 -4.97 -7.05 -5.89
CA GLU A 466 -4.66 -7.06 -4.48
C GLU A 466 -5.37 -8.20 -3.73
N MET A 467 -5.58 -9.32 -4.42
CA MET A 467 -6.27 -10.49 -3.87
C MET A 467 -5.29 -11.46 -3.17
N GLY A 468 -3.99 -11.15 -3.15
CA GLY A 468 -2.95 -11.99 -2.56
C GLY A 468 -2.50 -13.16 -3.43
N ILE A 469 -3.02 -13.31 -4.65
CA ILE A 469 -2.83 -14.51 -5.46
C ILE A 469 -1.33 -14.75 -5.69
N GLU A 470 -0.87 -15.97 -5.40
CA GLU A 470 0.50 -16.39 -5.65
C GLU A 470 0.73 -16.63 -7.15
N GLU A 471 1.95 -16.39 -7.63
CA GLU A 471 2.28 -16.55 -9.05
C GLU A 471 2.03 -17.99 -9.55
N GLY A 472 2.26 -19.00 -8.71
CA GLY A 472 1.96 -20.40 -9.05
C GLY A 472 0.47 -20.62 -9.29
N ARG A 473 -0.39 -20.15 -8.37
CA ARG A 473 -1.85 -20.23 -8.53
C ARG A 473 -2.38 -19.40 -9.69
N PHE A 474 -1.71 -18.29 -9.99
CA PHE A 474 -2.04 -17.51 -11.18
C PHE A 474 -1.83 -18.35 -12.44
N LYS A 475 -0.70 -19.05 -12.56
CA LYS A 475 -0.39 -19.93 -13.70
C LYS A 475 -1.39 -21.07 -13.87
N ASP A 476 -1.84 -21.68 -12.77
CA ASP A 476 -2.81 -22.79 -12.80
C ASP A 476 -4.17 -22.38 -13.40
N ARG A 477 -4.54 -21.11 -13.26
CA ARG A 477 -5.81 -20.55 -13.76
C ARG A 477 -5.60 -19.50 -14.84
N ALA A 478 -4.41 -19.42 -15.42
CA ALA A 478 -4.12 -18.48 -16.46
C ALA A 478 -5.02 -18.77 -17.67
N GLY A 479 -5.55 -17.72 -18.29
CA GLY A 479 -6.31 -17.84 -19.53
C GLY A 479 -5.41 -18.27 -20.70
N GLU A 480 -6.02 -18.38 -21.88
CA GLU A 480 -5.34 -18.81 -23.12
C GLU A 480 -4.09 -17.97 -23.41
N PHE A 481 -4.09 -16.69 -23.02
CA PHE A 481 -3.00 -15.76 -23.31
C PHE A 481 -1.85 -15.80 -22.29
N ARG A 482 -1.97 -16.58 -21.21
CA ARG A 482 -0.98 -16.70 -20.12
C ARG A 482 -0.56 -15.35 -19.53
N HIS A 483 0.59 -14.83 -19.96
CA HIS A 483 1.18 -13.56 -19.50
C HIS A 483 1.12 -12.44 -20.55
N TYR A 484 0.51 -12.70 -21.72
CA TYR A 484 0.31 -11.74 -22.77
C TYR A 484 -1.02 -11.01 -22.61
N CYS A 485 -1.06 -9.75 -23.08
CA CYS A 485 -2.27 -8.94 -23.02
C CYS A 485 -3.25 -9.28 -24.17
N PRO A 486 -4.49 -9.74 -23.88
CA PRO A 486 -5.48 -10.05 -24.92
C PRO A 486 -6.02 -8.80 -25.63
N VAL A 487 -6.09 -7.66 -24.93
CA VAL A 487 -6.56 -6.38 -25.50
C VAL A 487 -5.56 -5.86 -26.54
N SER A 488 -4.26 -5.89 -26.22
CA SER A 488 -3.21 -5.50 -27.17
C SER A 488 -3.20 -6.38 -28.41
N LEU A 489 -3.42 -7.68 -28.25
CA LEU A 489 -3.48 -8.61 -29.37
C LEU A 489 -4.67 -8.31 -30.29
N ARG A 490 -5.86 -8.07 -29.74
CA ARG A 490 -7.07 -7.78 -30.54
C ARG A 490 -7.03 -6.42 -31.24
N GLU A 491 -6.55 -5.37 -30.57
CA GLU A 491 -6.58 -4.01 -31.13
C GLU A 491 -5.37 -3.69 -32.01
N ARG A 492 -4.17 -4.19 -31.64
CA ARG A 492 -2.89 -3.85 -32.31
C ARG A 492 -2.27 -5.01 -33.08
N GLY A 493 -2.73 -6.24 -32.88
CA GLY A 493 -2.09 -7.44 -33.43
C GLY A 493 -0.71 -7.69 -32.81
N GLU A 494 -0.52 -7.33 -31.54
CA GLU A 494 0.76 -7.40 -30.83
C GLU A 494 0.65 -8.19 -29.53
N LEU A 495 1.54 -9.18 -29.37
CA LEU A 495 1.72 -9.96 -28.13
C LEU A 495 2.64 -9.20 -27.17
N GLU A 496 2.09 -8.24 -26.43
CA GLU A 496 2.84 -7.52 -25.41
C GLU A 496 3.01 -8.36 -24.13
N ASP A 497 4.26 -8.62 -23.75
CA ASP A 497 4.64 -9.33 -22.53
C ASP A 497 4.45 -8.42 -21.32
N THR A 498 3.52 -8.78 -20.44
CA THR A 498 3.17 -7.96 -19.26
C THR A 498 4.12 -8.14 -18.07
N ILE A 499 5.02 -9.13 -18.12
CA ILE A 499 5.97 -9.45 -17.04
C ILE A 499 7.31 -8.79 -17.31
N ASN A 500 7.88 -8.99 -18.50
CA ASN A 500 9.24 -8.53 -18.81
C ASN A 500 9.28 -7.12 -19.45
N GLU A 501 8.16 -6.62 -19.97
CA GLU A 501 8.03 -5.28 -20.57
C GLU A 501 7.01 -4.39 -19.85
N SER A 502 7.01 -4.38 -18.51
CA SER A 502 6.09 -3.52 -17.76
C SER A 502 6.36 -2.03 -18.05
N LYS A 503 5.47 -1.39 -18.82
CA LYS A 503 5.55 0.06 -19.15
C LYS A 503 5.19 0.96 -17.96
N TYR A 504 4.55 0.41 -16.94
CA TYR A 504 3.97 1.12 -15.81
C TYR A 504 4.46 0.53 -14.50
N ASP A 505 4.54 1.38 -13.48
CA ASP A 505 4.86 0.94 -12.12
C ASP A 505 3.77 0.02 -11.57
N LEU A 506 4.20 -1.16 -11.13
CA LEU A 506 3.38 -2.23 -10.53
C LEU A 506 3.12 -1.96 -9.04
N VAL A 507 2.72 -0.71 -8.75
CA VAL A 507 2.40 -0.22 -7.40
C VAL A 507 1.02 0.42 -7.43
N VAL A 508 0.12 -0.03 -6.57
CA VAL A 508 -1.17 0.61 -6.33
C VAL A 508 -0.97 1.73 -5.32
N THR A 509 -1.32 2.96 -5.70
CA THR A 509 -1.24 4.14 -4.82
C THR A 509 -2.62 4.47 -4.27
N VAL A 510 -2.70 4.69 -2.95
CA VAL A 510 -3.93 5.07 -2.25
C VAL A 510 -3.72 6.43 -1.59
N SER A 511 -4.43 7.45 -2.05
CA SER A 511 -4.36 8.81 -1.49
C SER A 511 -5.21 8.95 -0.22
N VAL A 512 -4.67 9.61 0.80
CA VAL A 512 -5.29 9.72 2.14
C VAL A 512 -6.23 10.94 2.28
N GLU A 513 -6.20 11.88 1.33
CA GLU A 513 -6.84 13.21 1.44
C GLU A 513 -8.35 13.26 1.10
N GLN A 514 -8.96 12.20 0.54
CA GLN A 514 -10.34 12.26 0.02
C GLN A 514 -11.49 12.15 1.05
N THR A 515 -11.30 12.59 2.30
CA THR A 515 -12.42 12.72 3.25
C THR A 515 -12.35 14.08 3.93
N SER A 516 -12.89 15.10 3.27
CA SER A 516 -13.34 16.31 3.95
C SER A 516 -14.46 15.95 4.92
N GLU A 517 -14.45 16.59 6.09
CA GLU A 517 -15.52 16.48 7.08
C GLU A 517 -16.87 16.88 6.46
N PRO A 518 -17.99 16.29 6.89
CA PRO A 518 -19.30 16.61 6.34
C PRO A 518 -19.75 17.99 6.81
N THR A 519 -19.44 19.04 6.04
CA THR A 519 -20.25 20.25 6.06
C THR A 519 -21.55 19.94 5.33
N PHE A 520 -22.66 20.04 6.07
CA PHE A 520 -24.01 20.04 5.53
C PHE A 520 -24.16 21.31 4.68
N ASP A 521 -23.86 21.25 3.39
CA ASP A 521 -24.33 22.27 2.45
C ASP A 521 -24.86 21.64 1.16
N SER A 522 -26.07 22.09 0.83
CA SER A 522 -26.98 21.52 -0.14
C SER A 522 -26.82 22.17 -1.50
N HIS A 523 -25.73 21.92 -2.21
CA HIS A 523 -25.65 22.24 -3.64
C HIS A 523 -24.91 21.14 -4.40
N ALA A 524 -25.67 20.42 -5.22
CA ALA A 524 -25.17 19.41 -6.14
C ALA A 524 -24.60 20.11 -7.39
N GLU A 525 -23.32 19.91 -7.68
CA GLU A 525 -22.73 20.25 -8.98
C GLU A 525 -22.51 18.99 -9.84
N PRO A 526 -22.59 19.10 -11.18
CA PRO A 526 -22.70 17.96 -12.08
C PRO A 526 -21.35 17.29 -12.40
N ILE A 527 -21.44 15.98 -12.65
CA ILE A 527 -20.36 14.98 -12.83
C ILE A 527 -19.61 15.12 -14.19
N GLY A 528 -19.45 16.34 -14.71
CA GLY A 528 -19.01 16.58 -16.10
C GLY A 528 -17.51 16.85 -16.35
N GLN A 529 -16.68 17.11 -15.32
CA GLN A 529 -15.32 17.63 -15.53
C GLN A 529 -14.23 16.87 -14.75
N LYS A 530 -14.33 15.54 -14.65
CA LYS A 530 -13.28 14.70 -14.02
C LYS A 530 -12.30 14.01 -14.98
N MET A 531 -12.45 14.18 -16.31
CA MET A 531 -11.62 13.46 -17.30
C MET A 531 -10.41 14.22 -17.86
N GLU A 532 -10.21 15.52 -17.58
CA GLU A 532 -9.10 16.29 -18.17
C GLU A 532 -7.97 16.67 -17.19
N ALA A 533 -8.12 16.38 -15.89
CA ALA A 533 -7.10 16.72 -14.89
C ALA A 533 -6.04 15.61 -14.64
N GLN A 534 -6.15 14.44 -15.29
CA GLN A 534 -5.25 13.29 -15.05
C GLN A 534 -4.01 13.23 -15.97
N GLN A 535 -3.76 14.25 -16.80
CA GLN A 535 -2.64 14.23 -17.77
C GLN A 535 -1.51 15.24 -17.51
N ARG A 536 -1.45 15.90 -16.35
CA ARG A 536 -0.29 16.72 -15.97
C ARG A 536 0.04 16.53 -14.49
N LEU A 537 0.86 15.54 -14.18
CA LEU A 537 1.65 15.40 -12.95
C LEU A 537 2.61 14.21 -13.13
N LEU A 538 3.58 14.38 -14.02
CA LEU A 538 4.85 13.69 -13.91
C LEU A 538 5.75 14.63 -13.09
N THR A 539 6.43 14.08 -12.08
CA THR A 539 7.30 14.75 -11.10
C THR A 539 6.61 15.59 -10.01
N GLU A 540 6.00 14.91 -9.03
CA GLU A 540 6.10 15.20 -7.58
C GLU A 540 5.30 14.10 -6.84
N GLN A 541 5.94 13.31 -5.99
CA GLN A 541 5.25 12.33 -5.14
C GLN A 541 4.45 13.08 -4.09
N GLU A 542 3.12 12.97 -4.10
CA GLU A 542 2.28 13.50 -3.01
C GLU A 542 2.73 12.89 -1.67
N PRO A 543 3.02 13.71 -0.64
CA PRO A 543 3.69 13.27 0.60
C PRO A 543 2.91 12.26 1.44
N ASP A 544 1.62 12.03 1.14
CA ASP A 544 0.69 11.23 1.95
C ASP A 544 0.09 10.03 1.19
N SER A 545 0.67 9.63 0.06
CA SER A 545 0.22 8.45 -0.71
C SER A 545 0.75 7.12 -0.12
N ILE A 546 -0.12 6.11 -0.02
CA ILE A 546 0.24 4.77 0.45
C ILE A 546 0.50 3.88 -0.75
N CYS A 547 1.67 3.22 -0.77
CA CYS A 547 2.13 2.40 -1.89
C CYS A 547 1.98 0.91 -1.57
N ILE A 548 1.26 0.18 -2.42
CA ILE A 548 1.04 -1.26 -2.30
C ILE A 548 1.66 -1.96 -3.53
N PRO A 549 2.83 -2.61 -3.38
CA PRO A 549 3.48 -3.27 -4.51
C PRO A 549 2.72 -4.54 -4.91
N THR A 550 2.39 -4.66 -6.20
CA THR A 550 1.72 -5.83 -6.75
C THR A 550 1.98 -5.98 -8.25
N THR A 551 2.54 -7.12 -8.66
CA THR A 551 2.76 -7.44 -10.08
C THR A 551 1.45 -7.71 -10.81
N LEU A 552 0.36 -7.97 -10.09
CA LEU A 552 -0.97 -8.20 -10.63
C LEU A 552 -1.79 -6.92 -10.78
N LYS A 553 -1.19 -5.73 -10.63
CA LYS A 553 -1.88 -4.43 -10.74
C LYS A 553 -2.84 -4.32 -11.92
N PHE A 554 -2.44 -4.83 -13.08
CA PHE A 554 -3.23 -4.80 -14.31
C PHE A 554 -3.80 -6.17 -14.68
N ALA A 555 -4.14 -7.00 -13.70
CA ALA A 555 -4.72 -8.31 -13.92
C ALA A 555 -6.20 -8.37 -13.53
N ALA A 556 -6.98 -9.17 -14.27
CA ALA A 556 -8.40 -9.37 -14.04
C ALA A 556 -8.80 -10.84 -14.14
N GLU A 557 -9.86 -11.20 -13.42
CA GLU A 557 -10.55 -12.48 -13.52
C GLU A 557 -11.81 -12.33 -14.37
N TYR A 558 -12.04 -13.30 -15.25
CA TYR A 558 -13.29 -13.46 -15.99
C TYR A 558 -13.60 -14.96 -16.18
N HIS A 559 -14.82 -15.38 -15.82
CA HIS A 559 -15.27 -16.78 -15.85
C HIS A 559 -14.28 -17.81 -15.24
N GLY A 560 -13.65 -17.46 -14.12
CA GLY A 560 -12.74 -18.36 -13.38
C GLY A 560 -11.32 -18.47 -13.95
N ARG A 561 -10.99 -17.69 -14.99
CA ARG A 561 -9.64 -17.58 -15.58
C ARG A 561 -9.04 -16.20 -15.35
N TYR A 562 -7.71 -16.16 -15.24
CA TYR A 562 -6.95 -14.94 -15.00
C TYR A 562 -6.24 -14.42 -16.26
N TYR A 563 -6.30 -13.11 -16.46
CA TYR A 563 -5.70 -12.42 -17.60
C TYR A 563 -4.88 -11.24 -17.11
N ARG A 564 -3.69 -11.04 -17.68
CA ARG A 564 -2.86 -9.84 -17.46
C ARG A 564 -3.07 -8.84 -18.59
N MET A 565 -3.03 -7.56 -18.26
CA MET A 565 -3.14 -6.46 -19.20
C MET A 565 -1.85 -5.64 -19.22
N ALA A 566 -1.53 -5.02 -20.36
CA ALA A 566 -0.30 -4.24 -20.52
C ALA A 566 -0.32 -2.92 -19.74
N GLY A 567 -1.51 -2.38 -19.42
CA GLY A 567 -1.65 -1.09 -18.78
C GLY A 567 -3.05 -0.80 -18.23
N PRO A 568 -3.26 0.41 -17.67
CA PRO A 568 -4.53 0.81 -17.08
C PRO A 568 -5.64 1.01 -18.13
N ALA A 569 -5.29 1.48 -19.33
CA ALA A 569 -6.24 1.68 -20.41
C ALA A 569 -6.78 0.34 -20.92
N GLU A 570 -5.89 -0.63 -21.16
CA GLU A 570 -6.25 -1.99 -21.54
C GLU A 570 -7.09 -2.68 -20.46
N LEU A 571 -6.73 -2.52 -19.18
CA LEU A 571 -7.52 -3.04 -18.06
C LEU A 571 -8.93 -2.46 -18.03
N ALA A 572 -9.08 -1.14 -18.19
CA ALA A 572 -10.39 -0.49 -18.19
C ALA A 572 -11.28 -1.01 -19.34
N LYS A 573 -10.70 -1.19 -20.54
CA LYS A 573 -11.40 -1.78 -21.69
C LYS A 573 -11.84 -3.22 -21.42
N PHE A 574 -10.95 -4.03 -20.83
CA PHE A 574 -11.24 -5.42 -20.48
C PHE A 574 -12.33 -5.53 -19.42
N LEU A 575 -12.28 -4.70 -18.37
CA LEU A 575 -13.30 -4.67 -17.32
C LEU A 575 -14.68 -4.22 -17.83
N ALA A 576 -14.71 -3.34 -18.83
CA ALA A 576 -15.95 -2.88 -19.45
C ALA A 576 -16.61 -3.96 -20.32
N ASN A 577 -15.86 -4.60 -21.23
CA ASN A 577 -16.38 -5.58 -22.19
C ASN A 577 -15.41 -6.77 -22.39
N PRO A 578 -15.33 -7.72 -21.44
CA PRO A 578 -14.36 -8.83 -21.49
C PRO A 578 -14.65 -9.84 -22.60
N GLU A 579 -15.93 -10.05 -22.96
CA GLU A 579 -16.39 -10.94 -24.03
C GLU A 579 -15.76 -10.63 -25.40
N GLN A 580 -15.38 -9.37 -25.61
CA GLN A 580 -14.70 -8.95 -26.81
C GLN A 580 -13.26 -9.51 -26.88
N TYR A 581 -12.60 -9.78 -25.76
CA TYR A 581 -11.17 -10.12 -25.78
C TYR A 581 -10.90 -11.59 -25.51
N VAL A 582 -11.91 -12.37 -25.11
CA VAL A 582 -11.78 -13.75 -24.63
C VAL A 582 -12.73 -14.68 -25.42
N PRO A 583 -12.34 -15.94 -25.70
CA PRO A 583 -13.25 -16.94 -26.26
C PRO A 583 -14.50 -17.15 -25.36
N PRO A 584 -15.70 -17.40 -25.91
CA PRO A 584 -16.00 -17.96 -27.24
C PRO A 584 -16.31 -16.95 -28.36
N ILE A 585 -16.48 -15.65 -28.07
CA ILE A 585 -16.76 -14.64 -29.11
C ILE A 585 -15.48 -14.28 -29.88
N ALA A 586 -14.34 -14.24 -29.18
CA ALA A 586 -13.03 -14.02 -29.77
C ALA A 586 -12.32 -15.34 -30.16
N THR A 587 -13.03 -16.29 -30.78
CA THR A 587 -12.45 -17.60 -31.20
C THR A 587 -11.28 -17.46 -32.16
N ASN A 588 -11.28 -16.46 -33.04
CA ASN A 588 -10.15 -16.19 -33.95
C ASN A 588 -8.88 -15.69 -33.24
N LEU A 589 -8.96 -15.38 -31.93
CA LEU A 589 -7.83 -14.98 -31.08
C LEU A 589 -7.33 -16.12 -30.19
N ALA A 590 -7.98 -17.29 -30.20
CA ALA A 590 -7.54 -18.44 -29.43
C ALA A 590 -6.23 -18.99 -30.02
N LEU A 591 -5.11 -18.60 -29.41
CA LEU A 591 -3.79 -19.12 -29.75
C LEU A 591 -3.62 -20.49 -29.08
N SER A 592 -3.10 -21.46 -29.83
CA SER A 592 -2.63 -22.71 -29.24
C SER A 592 -1.38 -22.47 -28.38
N ASP A 593 -1.11 -23.34 -27.43
CA ASP A 593 0.07 -23.22 -26.54
C ASP A 593 1.39 -23.14 -27.33
N GLU A 594 1.45 -23.72 -28.53
CA GLU A 594 2.62 -23.71 -29.42
C GLU A 594 2.80 -22.37 -30.17
N GLN A 595 1.72 -21.59 -30.30
CA GLN A 595 1.70 -20.28 -30.97
C GLN A 595 1.96 -19.12 -30.00
N LEU A 596 2.22 -19.40 -28.73
CA LEU A 596 2.67 -18.39 -27.77
C LEU A 596 4.19 -18.46 -27.64
N PRO A 597 4.90 -17.38 -27.97
CA PRO A 597 6.34 -17.38 -27.83
C PRO A 597 6.71 -17.46 -26.33
N VAL A 598 7.77 -18.19 -26.01
CA VAL A 598 8.24 -18.35 -24.63
C VAL A 598 9.71 -17.94 -24.56
N ARG A 599 10.02 -16.98 -23.69
CA ARG A 599 11.40 -16.61 -23.38
C ARG A 599 12.08 -17.75 -22.62
N LEU A 600 13.23 -18.21 -23.11
CA LEU A 600 14.04 -19.24 -22.44
C LEU A 600 15.14 -18.59 -21.59
N GLN A 601 15.40 -19.15 -20.42
CA GLN A 601 16.57 -18.81 -19.60
C GLN A 601 17.67 -19.86 -19.77
N ILE A 602 18.92 -19.45 -19.53
CA ILE A 602 20.13 -20.25 -19.79
C ILE A 602 20.07 -21.62 -19.08
N ASP A 603 19.60 -21.62 -17.83
CA ASP A 603 19.49 -22.83 -16.99
C ASP A 603 18.52 -23.87 -17.57
N SER A 604 17.48 -23.42 -18.29
CA SER A 604 16.43 -24.28 -18.85
C SER A 604 16.96 -25.16 -20.00
N ILE A 605 18.00 -24.72 -20.70
CA ILE A 605 18.59 -25.42 -21.86
C ILE A 605 19.63 -26.45 -21.41
N GLU A 606 20.30 -26.22 -20.27
CA GLU A 606 21.21 -27.20 -19.68
C GLU A 606 20.47 -28.35 -18.99
N LEU A 607 19.24 -28.11 -18.51
CA LEU A 607 18.37 -29.12 -17.89
C LEU A 607 17.71 -30.05 -18.93
N SER A 608 17.55 -29.62 -20.19
CA SER A 608 16.98 -30.43 -21.27
C SER A 608 18.04 -31.25 -22.02
N ARG A 609 18.89 -32.00 -21.30
CA ARG A 609 19.86 -32.93 -21.91
C ARG A 609 19.22 -34.04 -22.75
N ASP A 610 17.91 -34.24 -22.60
CA ASP A 610 17.14 -35.22 -23.36
C ASP A 610 16.54 -34.67 -24.68
N ALA A 611 16.68 -33.36 -24.95
CA ALA A 611 16.18 -32.72 -26.17
C ALA A 611 17.32 -32.49 -27.19
N PHE A 612 17.93 -33.58 -27.68
CA PHE A 612 18.94 -33.51 -28.73
C PHE A 612 18.37 -34.02 -30.08
N PRO A 613 18.39 -33.24 -31.18
CA PRO A 613 18.67 -31.81 -31.30
C PRO A 613 17.44 -31.03 -31.82
N THR A 614 16.84 -30.17 -30.98
CA THR A 614 15.95 -29.12 -31.49
C THR A 614 16.80 -28.16 -32.32
N GLN A 615 16.59 -28.12 -33.64
CA GLN A 615 17.40 -27.28 -34.53
C GLN A 615 17.21 -25.80 -34.17
N MET A 616 18.31 -25.06 -34.00
CA MET A 616 18.23 -23.61 -33.83
C MET A 616 17.74 -23.00 -35.15
N ALA A 617 16.65 -22.25 -35.07
CA ALA A 617 16.12 -21.51 -36.21
C ALA A 617 17.21 -20.61 -36.79
N LEU A 618 17.27 -20.51 -38.12
CA LEU A 618 18.27 -19.72 -38.84
C LEU A 618 19.72 -20.00 -38.41
N ARG A 619 20.07 -21.23 -37.99
CA ARG A 619 21.44 -21.60 -37.59
C ARG A 619 22.06 -20.69 -36.53
N GLY A 620 21.23 -20.08 -35.67
CA GLY A 620 21.69 -19.17 -34.61
C GLY A 620 21.89 -17.71 -35.03
N TYR A 621 21.43 -17.31 -36.22
CA TYR A 621 21.38 -15.90 -36.61
C TYR A 621 20.08 -15.23 -36.11
N CYS A 622 20.18 -13.94 -35.80
CA CYS A 622 19.07 -13.11 -35.35
C CYS A 622 18.05 -12.90 -36.48
N SER A 623 16.85 -13.47 -36.34
CA SER A 623 15.75 -13.34 -37.31
C SER A 623 15.31 -11.89 -37.51
N VAL A 624 15.24 -11.11 -36.44
CA VAL A 624 14.80 -9.70 -36.48
C VAL A 624 15.78 -8.82 -37.24
N CYS A 625 17.08 -8.96 -36.99
CA CYS A 625 18.08 -8.20 -37.72
C CYS A 625 18.12 -8.59 -39.20
N PHE A 626 17.91 -9.87 -39.51
CA PHE A 626 17.87 -10.34 -40.88
C PHE A 626 16.70 -9.70 -41.66
N VAL A 627 15.51 -9.61 -41.06
CA VAL A 627 14.37 -8.90 -41.67
C VAL A 627 14.62 -7.39 -41.78
N LYS A 628 15.17 -6.74 -40.73
CA LYS A 628 15.53 -5.30 -40.77
C LYS A 628 16.54 -5.00 -41.88
N GLY A 629 17.50 -5.89 -42.09
CA GLY A 629 18.48 -5.84 -43.17
C GLY A 629 17.93 -6.19 -44.55
N LYS A 630 16.59 -6.29 -44.71
CA LYS A 630 15.91 -6.69 -45.95
C LYS A 630 16.40 -8.05 -46.48
N GLN A 631 16.68 -8.99 -45.57
CA GLN A 631 17.18 -10.34 -45.86
C GLN A 631 18.54 -10.36 -46.58
N ARG A 632 19.39 -9.35 -46.35
CA ARG A 632 20.73 -9.26 -46.92
C ARG A 632 21.80 -9.72 -45.94
N TYR A 633 23.00 -9.95 -46.48
CA TYR A 633 24.18 -10.34 -45.71
C TYR A 633 24.47 -9.40 -44.54
N ASP A 634 24.32 -8.08 -44.73
CA ASP A 634 24.59 -7.07 -43.71
C ASP A 634 23.68 -7.18 -42.48
N GLY A 635 22.52 -7.85 -42.60
CA GLY A 635 21.57 -8.07 -41.49
C GLY A 635 21.82 -9.36 -40.71
N LEU A 636 22.80 -10.19 -41.09
CA LEU A 636 23.11 -11.46 -40.42
C LEU A 636 24.00 -11.22 -39.20
N HIS A 637 23.37 -11.03 -38.05
CA HIS A 637 24.04 -10.96 -36.76
C HIS A 637 23.85 -12.26 -35.99
N LEU A 638 24.93 -12.79 -35.40
CA LEU A 638 24.85 -13.96 -34.53
C LEU A 638 24.10 -13.62 -33.24
N GLY A 639 23.22 -14.53 -32.82
CA GLY A 639 22.52 -14.42 -31.56
C GLY A 639 23.42 -14.73 -30.36
N LEU A 640 23.09 -14.12 -29.22
CA LEU A 640 23.73 -14.40 -27.93
C LEU A 640 22.93 -15.46 -27.17
N ARG A 641 23.61 -16.26 -26.34
CA ARG A 641 22.98 -17.32 -25.52
C ARG A 641 22.03 -16.79 -24.45
N GLU A 642 22.12 -15.51 -24.12
CA GLU A 642 21.27 -14.84 -23.13
C GLU A 642 19.87 -14.49 -23.69
N TYR A 643 19.74 -14.39 -25.01
CA TYR A 643 18.51 -13.94 -25.67
C TYR A 643 17.95 -15.05 -26.56
N LEU A 644 17.11 -15.88 -25.97
CA LEU A 644 16.50 -17.05 -26.61
C LEU A 644 14.99 -17.03 -26.44
N ALA A 645 14.27 -17.42 -27.50
CA ALA A 645 12.83 -17.64 -27.46
C ALA A 645 12.46 -18.93 -28.18
N GLN A 646 11.48 -19.65 -27.64
CA GLN A 646 10.85 -20.80 -28.30
C GLN A 646 9.53 -20.35 -28.94
N TYR A 647 9.29 -20.78 -30.18
CA TYR A 647 8.05 -20.52 -30.92
C TYR A 647 7.83 -21.66 -31.94
N GLU A 648 6.62 -22.24 -32.00
CA GLU A 648 6.27 -23.37 -32.90
C GLU A 648 7.31 -24.52 -32.89
N ASN A 649 7.79 -24.90 -31.71
CA ASN A 649 8.81 -25.95 -31.48
C ASN A 649 10.23 -25.67 -32.01
N GLU A 650 10.50 -24.45 -32.48
CA GLU A 650 11.85 -24.00 -32.86
C GLU A 650 12.43 -23.02 -31.83
N VAL A 651 13.76 -23.01 -31.70
CA VAL A 651 14.49 -22.09 -30.82
C VAL A 651 15.14 -20.99 -31.64
N TYR A 652 14.75 -19.75 -31.39
CA TYR A 652 15.28 -18.53 -32.00
C TYR A 652 16.29 -17.84 -31.08
N THR A 653 17.36 -17.30 -31.68
CA THR A 653 18.44 -16.60 -30.97
C THR A 653 18.54 -15.15 -31.41
N PHE A 654 18.84 -14.22 -30.51
CA PHE A 654 18.87 -12.77 -30.80
C PHE A 654 20.17 -12.09 -30.38
N CYS A 655 20.60 -11.07 -31.11
CA CYS A 655 21.84 -10.33 -30.81
C CYS A 655 21.67 -9.30 -29.68
N SER A 656 20.44 -8.92 -29.33
CA SER A 656 20.12 -7.97 -28.27
C SER A 656 18.75 -8.24 -27.65
N ASN A 657 18.52 -7.74 -26.43
CA ASN A 657 17.20 -7.81 -25.78
C ASN A 657 16.11 -7.14 -26.64
N ASP A 658 16.40 -6.01 -27.29
CA ASP A 658 15.43 -5.33 -28.17
C ASP A 658 14.97 -6.20 -29.34
N CYS A 659 15.88 -7.01 -29.91
CA CYS A 659 15.52 -7.93 -30.99
C CYS A 659 14.66 -9.08 -30.48
N LEU A 660 14.96 -9.62 -29.29
CA LEU A 660 14.12 -10.62 -28.62
C LEU A 660 12.70 -10.06 -28.40
N LEU A 661 12.58 -8.88 -27.81
CA LEU A 661 11.29 -8.24 -27.53
C LEU A 661 10.47 -7.98 -28.81
N GLN A 662 11.11 -7.50 -29.88
CA GLN A 662 10.44 -7.31 -31.17
C GLN A 662 9.92 -8.62 -31.77
N PHE A 663 10.68 -9.71 -31.61
CA PHE A 663 10.23 -11.03 -32.01
C PHE A 663 9.02 -11.50 -31.18
N LEU A 664 9.09 -11.39 -29.85
CA LEU A 664 8.00 -11.80 -28.95
C LEU A 664 6.68 -11.08 -29.28
N ARG A 665 6.73 -9.81 -29.71
CA ARG A 665 5.53 -9.04 -30.08
C ARG A 665 4.85 -9.52 -31.36
N LYS A 666 5.62 -9.95 -32.38
CA LYS A 666 5.11 -10.37 -33.69
C LYS A 666 5.90 -11.58 -34.24
N PRO A 667 5.83 -12.75 -33.59
CA PRO A 667 6.67 -13.89 -33.96
C PRO A 667 6.39 -14.38 -35.38
N ALA A 668 5.12 -14.37 -35.81
CA ALA A 668 4.69 -14.77 -37.15
C ALA A 668 5.34 -13.97 -38.30
N THR A 669 5.85 -12.76 -38.04
CA THR A 669 6.57 -11.96 -39.06
C THR A 669 7.96 -12.49 -39.35
N TYR A 670 8.56 -13.19 -38.38
CA TYR A 670 9.96 -13.62 -38.39
C TYR A 670 10.13 -15.13 -38.59
N GLN A 671 9.02 -15.87 -38.77
CA GLN A 671 9.05 -17.30 -39.08
C GLN A 671 9.33 -17.54 -40.57
N ASN A 672 9.72 -18.77 -40.92
CA ASN A 672 9.88 -19.23 -42.32
C ASN A 672 10.86 -18.39 -43.16
N LEU A 673 11.88 -17.80 -42.54
CA LEU A 673 12.92 -17.05 -43.23
C LEU A 673 13.97 -17.99 -43.83
N VAL A 674 14.38 -17.73 -45.07
CA VAL A 674 15.41 -18.53 -45.76
C VAL A 674 16.74 -17.78 -45.74
N LEU A 675 17.79 -18.44 -45.23
CA LEU A 675 19.13 -17.88 -45.21
C LEU A 675 19.75 -17.80 -46.63
N PRO A 676 20.52 -16.76 -46.94
CA PRO A 676 21.24 -16.66 -48.21
C PRO A 676 22.38 -17.68 -48.28
N HIS A 677 22.79 -18.06 -49.50
CA HIS A 677 23.85 -19.05 -49.72
C HIS A 677 25.22 -18.65 -49.14
N LYS A 678 25.50 -17.34 -49.00
CA LYS A 678 26.74 -16.84 -48.38
C LYS A 678 26.45 -16.46 -46.93
N LEU A 679 27.06 -17.19 -46.00
CA LEU A 679 26.94 -16.94 -44.57
C LEU A 679 28.24 -16.35 -44.01
N PRO A 680 28.17 -15.44 -43.02
CA PRO A 680 29.36 -14.95 -42.35
C PRO A 680 30.05 -16.09 -41.59
N PRO A 681 31.40 -16.12 -41.56
CA PRO A 681 32.13 -17.14 -40.83
C PRO A 681 31.80 -17.10 -39.34
N ILE A 682 31.59 -18.25 -38.73
CA ILE A 682 31.30 -18.36 -37.29
C ILE A 682 32.59 -18.02 -36.54
N PRO A 683 32.60 -17.01 -35.66
CA PRO A 683 33.77 -16.65 -34.89
C PRO A 683 34.09 -17.78 -33.90
N ALA A 684 35.17 -18.50 -34.16
CA ALA A 684 35.73 -19.44 -33.20
C ALA A 684 36.50 -18.65 -32.13
N PRO A 685 36.27 -18.87 -30.83
CA PRO A 685 37.04 -18.20 -29.79
C PRO A 685 38.51 -18.63 -29.87
N VAL A 686 39.37 -17.73 -30.34
CA VAL A 686 40.83 -17.95 -30.36
C VAL A 686 41.40 -17.48 -29.03
N VAL A 687 42.11 -18.38 -28.35
CA VAL A 687 42.77 -18.05 -27.08
C VAL A 687 43.93 -17.08 -27.39
N VAL A 688 43.97 -15.92 -26.72
CA VAL A 688 44.99 -14.87 -26.94
C VAL A 688 46.41 -15.41 -26.81
N ASN A 689 46.63 -16.37 -25.91
CA ASN A 689 47.93 -17.02 -25.69
C ASN A 689 48.38 -17.93 -26.85
N ALA A 690 47.46 -18.33 -27.72
CA ALA A 690 47.75 -19.17 -28.89
C ALA A 690 48.05 -18.33 -30.15
N LEU A 691 48.00 -17.00 -30.06
CA LEU A 691 48.33 -16.12 -31.18
C LEU A 691 49.84 -16.05 -31.40
N PRO A 692 50.31 -15.91 -32.66
CA PRO A 692 51.72 -15.62 -32.94
C PRO A 692 52.12 -14.28 -32.29
N LEU A 693 53.41 -14.11 -31.98
CA LEU A 693 53.94 -12.98 -31.20
C LEU A 693 53.42 -11.60 -31.65
N PRO A 694 53.35 -11.25 -32.96
CA PRO A 694 52.79 -9.98 -33.39
C PRO A 694 51.32 -9.80 -32.98
N GLY A 695 50.48 -10.82 -33.17
CA GLY A 695 49.07 -10.79 -32.79
C GLY A 695 48.86 -10.78 -31.27
N PHE A 696 49.71 -11.48 -30.52
CA PHE A 696 49.71 -11.39 -29.05
C PHE A 696 50.02 -9.98 -28.56
N LEU A 697 51.07 -9.34 -29.09
CA LEU A 697 51.47 -7.98 -28.73
C LEU A 697 50.42 -6.94 -29.15
N GLU A 698 49.81 -7.14 -30.32
CA GLU A 698 48.74 -6.28 -30.83
C GLU A 698 47.52 -6.30 -29.90
N GLN A 699 47.07 -7.49 -29.49
CA GLN A 699 45.90 -7.63 -28.64
C GLN A 699 46.15 -7.24 -27.18
N THR A 700 47.38 -7.39 -26.68
CA THR A 700 47.69 -7.19 -25.24
C THR A 700 48.31 -5.83 -24.90
N VAL A 701 49.16 -5.27 -25.77
CA VAL A 701 50.01 -4.12 -25.44
C VAL A 701 49.75 -2.91 -26.37
N ALA A 702 49.25 -3.12 -27.60
CA ALA A 702 49.16 -2.04 -28.58
C ALA A 702 48.28 -0.87 -28.12
N THR A 703 47.11 -1.13 -27.55
CA THR A 703 46.21 -0.06 -27.07
C THR A 703 46.84 0.76 -25.94
N ALA A 704 47.58 0.12 -25.02
CA ALA A 704 48.28 0.80 -23.94
C ALA A 704 49.44 1.67 -24.46
N LEU A 705 50.23 1.15 -25.42
CA LEU A 705 51.30 1.91 -26.05
C LEU A 705 50.78 3.05 -26.92
N GLN A 706 49.72 2.84 -27.69
CA GLN A 706 49.07 3.88 -28.50
C GLN A 706 48.63 5.05 -27.61
N ARG A 707 47.94 4.78 -26.50
CA ARG A 707 47.53 5.81 -25.55
C ARG A 707 48.72 6.57 -24.96
N ALA A 708 49.77 5.85 -24.54
CA ALA A 708 50.96 6.47 -23.97
C ALA A 708 51.75 7.32 -24.99
N LEU A 709 51.88 6.85 -26.24
CA LEU A 709 52.54 7.58 -27.32
C LEU A 709 51.73 8.79 -27.77
N SER A 710 50.40 8.68 -27.84
CA SER A 710 49.51 9.82 -28.12
C SER A 710 49.64 10.90 -27.05
N ALA A 711 49.62 10.53 -25.76
CA ALA A 711 49.80 11.46 -24.65
C ALA A 711 51.18 12.14 -24.69
N LEU A 712 52.25 11.36 -24.91
CA LEU A 712 53.60 11.88 -25.07
C LEU A 712 53.71 12.88 -26.24
N GLY A 713 53.02 12.60 -27.35
CA GLY A 713 53.00 13.44 -28.54
C GLY A 713 52.29 14.79 -28.34
N GLN A 714 51.30 14.84 -27.43
CA GLN A 714 50.58 16.05 -27.03
C GLN A 714 51.41 16.90 -26.06
N ASP A 715 51.91 16.30 -24.99
CA ASP A 715 52.58 17.06 -23.90
C ASP A 715 54.02 17.46 -24.23
N ARG A 716 54.71 16.64 -25.05
CA ARG A 716 56.12 16.81 -25.45
C ARG A 716 57.03 17.27 -24.29
N PRO A 717 57.03 16.55 -23.15
CA PRO A 717 57.69 16.99 -21.94
C PRO A 717 59.22 16.97 -22.11
N LYS A 718 59.86 18.10 -21.81
CA LYS A 718 61.31 18.22 -21.71
C LYS A 718 61.67 18.50 -20.25
N PHE A 719 62.12 17.47 -19.55
CA PHE A 719 62.62 17.62 -18.18
C PHE A 719 63.92 18.43 -18.18
N PRO A 720 64.10 19.39 -17.25
CA PRO A 720 65.33 20.17 -17.13
C PRO A 720 66.57 19.29 -17.00
N PHE A 721 67.66 19.65 -17.69
CA PHE A 721 68.97 18.97 -17.62
C PHE A 721 69.02 17.51 -18.13
N LEU A 722 67.91 16.94 -18.61
CA LEU A 722 67.86 15.63 -19.27
C LEU A 722 67.73 15.73 -20.79
N LYS A 723 68.28 14.73 -21.51
CA LYS A 723 68.08 14.58 -22.96
C LYS A 723 66.60 14.32 -23.27
N ILE A 724 66.14 14.85 -24.41
CA ILE A 724 64.74 14.75 -24.88
C ILE A 724 64.27 13.28 -24.94
N LYS A 725 65.10 12.38 -25.47
CA LYS A 725 64.78 10.94 -25.55
C LYS A 725 64.55 10.32 -24.16
N ARG A 726 65.33 10.73 -23.16
CA ARG A 726 65.24 10.19 -21.79
C ARG A 726 64.00 10.70 -21.07
N SER A 727 63.70 12.00 -21.19
CA SER A 727 62.47 12.60 -20.67
C SER A 727 61.22 11.93 -21.24
N ALA A 728 61.23 11.63 -22.55
CA ALA A 728 60.14 10.92 -23.22
C ALA A 728 59.92 9.49 -22.70
N LEU A 729 61.01 8.74 -22.48
CA LEU A 729 60.93 7.37 -21.96
C LEU A 729 60.43 7.33 -20.51
N ILE A 730 60.88 8.25 -19.66
CA ILE A 730 60.42 8.35 -18.26
C ILE A 730 58.92 8.67 -18.22
N TYR A 731 58.48 9.64 -19.02
CA TYR A 731 57.06 9.98 -19.14
C TYR A 731 56.22 8.79 -19.59
N MET A 732 56.65 8.08 -20.64
CA MET A 732 55.94 6.90 -21.15
C MET A 732 55.87 5.79 -20.09
N GLY A 733 56.95 5.55 -19.35
CA GLY A 733 56.98 4.57 -18.26
C GLY A 733 56.07 4.92 -17.09
N LEU A 734 56.03 6.19 -16.69
CA LEU A 734 55.12 6.68 -15.63
C LEU A 734 53.65 6.58 -16.08
N HIS A 735 53.36 6.96 -17.33
CA HIS A 735 52.02 6.87 -17.92
C HIS A 735 51.53 5.42 -18.00
N LEU A 736 52.38 4.47 -18.41
CA LEU A 736 52.00 3.06 -18.46
C LEU A 736 51.70 2.49 -17.06
N LYS A 737 52.41 2.95 -16.02
CA LYS A 737 52.17 2.51 -14.63
C LYS A 737 50.94 3.16 -14.01
N SER A 738 50.64 4.42 -14.30
CA SER A 738 49.46 5.10 -13.74
C SER A 738 48.14 4.55 -14.27
N TYR A 739 48.11 4.10 -15.53
CA TYR A 739 46.90 3.63 -16.20
C TYR A 739 46.81 2.11 -16.38
N ASN A 740 47.62 1.33 -15.65
CA ASN A 740 47.56 -0.13 -15.70
C ASN A 740 46.32 -0.66 -14.95
N PRO A 741 45.33 -1.29 -15.64
CA PRO A 741 44.10 -1.74 -15.00
C PRO A 741 44.32 -2.85 -13.95
N ARG A 742 45.44 -3.58 -14.03
CA ARG A 742 45.78 -4.68 -13.10
C ARG A 742 46.47 -4.22 -11.82
N SER A 743 46.92 -2.96 -11.75
CA SER A 743 47.56 -2.42 -10.55
C SER A 743 46.51 -2.02 -9.51
N PRO A 744 46.77 -2.20 -8.19
CA PRO A 744 45.88 -1.73 -7.13
C PRO A 744 45.77 -0.19 -7.16
N GLU A 745 44.62 0.35 -6.74
CA GLU A 745 44.29 1.78 -6.89
C GLU A 745 45.29 2.71 -6.18
N CYS A 746 45.82 2.28 -5.03
CA CYS A 746 46.87 3.00 -4.29
C CYS A 746 48.17 3.16 -5.11
N GLU A 747 48.58 2.15 -5.88
CA GLU A 747 49.76 2.25 -6.74
C GLU A 747 49.51 3.16 -7.94
N LYS A 748 48.31 3.10 -8.54
CA LYS A 748 47.95 3.99 -9.65
C LYS A 748 48.02 5.45 -9.21
N GLN A 749 47.42 5.80 -8.07
CA GLN A 749 47.46 7.15 -7.51
C GLN A 749 48.90 7.60 -7.21
N LYS A 750 49.74 6.72 -6.68
CA LYS A 750 51.16 7.01 -6.45
C LYS A 750 51.91 7.36 -7.74
N TYR A 751 51.73 6.58 -8.81
CA TYR A 751 52.40 6.86 -10.10
C TYR A 751 51.76 8.03 -10.86
N GLN A 752 50.47 8.29 -10.64
CA GLN A 752 49.79 9.47 -11.18
C GLN A 752 50.30 10.76 -10.53
N SER A 753 50.53 10.77 -9.21
CA SER A 753 51.20 11.89 -8.52
C SER A 753 52.61 12.11 -9.10
N LYS A 754 53.41 11.04 -9.23
CA LYS A 754 54.76 11.14 -9.83
C LYS A 754 54.76 11.64 -11.27
N LEU A 755 53.73 11.27 -12.05
CA LEU A 755 53.57 11.77 -13.42
C LEU A 755 53.25 13.27 -13.41
N ASN A 756 52.35 13.73 -12.54
CA ASN A 756 52.02 15.15 -12.39
C ASN A 756 53.23 15.97 -11.92
N ASP A 757 53.99 15.48 -10.93
CA ASP A 757 55.21 16.12 -10.45
C ASP A 757 56.26 16.24 -11.58
N PHE A 758 56.39 15.18 -12.39
CA PHE A 758 57.27 15.18 -13.55
C PHE A 758 56.85 16.21 -14.61
N VAL A 759 55.55 16.33 -14.88
CA VAL A 759 55.00 17.32 -15.83
C VAL A 759 55.15 18.75 -15.29
N ASP A 760 54.92 19.00 -14.00
CA ASP A 760 55.11 20.32 -13.37
C ASP A 760 56.58 20.74 -13.46
N ALA A 761 57.52 19.84 -13.17
CA ALA A 761 58.96 20.07 -13.35
C ALA A 761 59.35 20.39 -14.80
N CYS A 762 58.71 19.75 -15.79
CA CYS A 762 58.89 20.07 -17.21
C CYS A 762 58.33 21.45 -17.60
N SER A 763 57.32 21.94 -16.89
CA SER A 763 56.68 23.24 -17.13
C SER A 763 57.42 24.42 -16.47
N LEU A 764 58.21 24.12 -15.42
CA LEU A 764 58.91 25.08 -14.58
C LEU A 764 59.80 26.07 -15.37
N PRO A 765 60.60 25.67 -16.38
CA PRO A 765 61.40 26.60 -17.16
C PRO A 765 60.55 27.60 -17.97
N LYS A 766 59.42 27.14 -18.53
CA LYS A 766 58.49 28.01 -19.26
C LYS A 766 57.84 29.03 -18.32
N TRP A 767 57.50 28.59 -17.12
CA TRP A 767 56.92 29.46 -16.09
C TRP A 767 57.93 30.49 -15.59
N LEU A 768 59.17 30.07 -15.29
CA LEU A 768 60.26 30.96 -14.88
C LEU A 768 60.59 31.99 -15.97
N ALA A 769 60.65 31.57 -17.25
CA ALA A 769 60.88 32.48 -18.37
C ALA A 769 59.81 33.58 -18.49
N LYS A 770 58.56 33.27 -18.14
CA LYS A 770 57.45 34.24 -18.18
C LYS A 770 57.42 35.18 -16.96
N THR A 771 57.92 34.71 -15.81
CA THR A 771 57.72 35.36 -14.51
C THR A 771 58.97 36.08 -14.01
N MET A 772 60.15 35.77 -14.57
CA MET A 772 61.40 36.43 -14.18
C MET A 772 61.39 37.92 -14.58
N PRO A 773 61.65 38.84 -13.63
CA PRO A 773 61.81 40.25 -13.95
C PRO A 773 63.10 40.49 -14.75
N ILE A 774 63.04 41.41 -15.72
CA ILE A 774 64.19 41.77 -16.59
C ILE A 774 65.32 42.42 -15.76
N ARG A 775 64.96 43.08 -14.65
CA ARG A 775 65.91 43.68 -13.71
C ARG A 775 66.06 42.77 -12.49
N PHE A 776 67.30 42.60 -12.04
CA PHE A 776 67.63 41.83 -10.86
C PHE A 776 66.94 42.42 -9.61
N GLN A 777 66.16 41.60 -8.92
CA GLN A 777 65.57 41.92 -7.63
C GLN A 777 66.30 41.14 -6.52
N PRO A 778 66.68 41.79 -5.40
CA PRO A 778 67.25 41.09 -4.24
C PRO A 778 66.22 40.15 -3.60
N ILE A 779 66.68 39.10 -2.92
CA ILE A 779 65.84 37.99 -2.41
C ILE A 779 64.66 38.50 -1.55
N ASN A 780 64.86 39.58 -0.80
CA ASN A 780 63.87 40.16 0.10
C ASN A 780 62.70 40.85 -0.62
N GLU A 781 62.85 41.19 -1.90
CA GLU A 781 61.83 41.89 -2.72
C GLU A 781 61.14 40.95 -3.72
N ARG A 782 61.52 39.66 -3.75
CA ARG A 782 60.93 38.67 -4.64
C ARG A 782 59.65 38.08 -4.04
N PRO A 783 58.60 37.84 -4.86
CA PRO A 783 57.44 37.12 -4.39
C PRO A 783 57.82 35.69 -3.95
N ALA A 784 57.36 35.25 -2.77
CA ALA A 784 57.73 33.96 -2.16
C ALA A 784 57.57 32.76 -3.12
N LYS A 785 56.47 32.73 -3.88
CA LYS A 785 56.20 31.68 -4.90
C LYS A 785 57.26 31.61 -6.01
N LEU A 786 57.88 32.73 -6.37
CA LEU A 786 58.97 32.76 -7.36
C LEU A 786 60.26 32.21 -6.77
N THR A 787 60.56 32.53 -5.52
CA THR A 787 61.72 32.00 -4.79
C THR A 787 61.62 30.49 -4.65
N ASP A 788 60.48 29.97 -4.17
CA ASP A 788 60.25 28.53 -3.99
C ASP A 788 60.38 27.76 -5.32
N ARG A 789 59.75 28.26 -6.39
CA ARG A 789 59.81 27.62 -7.72
C ARG A 789 61.17 27.73 -8.38
N LEU A 790 61.93 28.81 -8.13
CA LEU A 790 63.29 28.96 -8.60
C LEU A 790 64.24 27.99 -7.87
N ASP A 791 64.09 27.85 -6.56
CA ASP A 791 64.87 26.90 -5.76
C ASP A 791 64.55 25.46 -6.17
N GLN A 792 63.28 25.13 -6.42
CA GLN A 792 62.89 23.84 -7.01
C GLN A 792 63.59 23.60 -8.35
N PHE A 793 63.66 24.59 -9.24
CA PHE A 793 64.35 24.45 -10.53
C PHE A 793 65.86 24.25 -10.37
N LEU A 794 66.50 24.98 -9.47
CA LEU A 794 67.93 24.83 -9.18
C LEU A 794 68.24 23.47 -8.57
N GLN A 795 67.36 22.93 -7.72
CA GLN A 795 67.48 21.56 -7.19
C GLN A 795 67.42 20.49 -8.30
N LEU A 796 66.79 20.76 -9.45
CA LEU A 796 66.76 19.83 -10.57
C LEU A 796 68.12 19.68 -11.28
N GLN A 797 69.07 20.60 -11.06
CA GLN A 797 70.43 20.50 -11.62
C GLN A 797 71.19 19.27 -11.15
N ARG A 798 70.78 18.63 -10.05
CA ARG A 798 71.38 17.36 -9.60
C ARG A 798 71.13 16.20 -10.57
N PHE A 799 70.14 16.33 -11.46
CA PHE A 799 69.79 15.32 -12.45
C PHE A 799 70.49 15.62 -13.79
N VAL A 800 71.81 15.45 -13.85
CA VAL A 800 72.61 15.55 -15.09
C VAL A 800 72.81 14.16 -15.69
N ASP A 801 72.68 14.04 -17.01
CA ASP A 801 72.98 12.81 -17.76
C ASP A 801 74.50 12.50 -17.71
N GLN A 802 74.97 11.74 -16.70
CA GLN A 802 76.33 11.20 -16.66
C GLN A 802 76.39 9.78 -17.26
N SER A 803 76.85 9.67 -18.52
CA SER A 803 77.11 8.41 -19.26
C SER A 803 75.93 7.40 -19.30
N PRO A 804 75.97 6.30 -20.09
CA PRO A 804 74.78 5.48 -20.38
C PRO A 804 74.49 4.46 -19.28
N ALA A 805 74.58 4.85 -18.01
CA ALA A 805 73.99 4.10 -16.93
C ALA A 805 72.53 4.54 -16.76
N TRP A 806 71.62 3.58 -16.85
CA TRP A 806 70.24 3.80 -16.40
C TRP A 806 70.32 4.19 -14.92
N ILE A 807 69.62 5.26 -14.53
CA ILE A 807 69.61 5.73 -13.15
C ILE A 807 69.06 4.59 -12.29
N GLU A 808 69.87 4.06 -11.38
CA GLU A 808 69.34 3.40 -10.19
C GLU A 808 68.58 4.47 -9.41
N THR A 809 67.27 4.30 -9.30
CA THR A 809 66.43 5.15 -8.46
C THR A 809 66.94 5.06 -7.01
N PRO A 810 67.19 6.18 -6.31
CA PRO A 810 67.45 6.13 -4.88
C PRO A 810 66.18 5.61 -4.20
N GLU A 811 66.35 4.65 -3.27
CA GLU A 811 65.30 3.96 -2.50
C GLU A 811 64.52 2.84 -3.21
N LEU A 812 65.25 1.89 -3.80
CA LEU A 812 64.74 0.53 -3.94
C LEU A 812 65.72 -0.48 -3.34
N GLU A 813 66.06 -0.31 -2.07
CA GLU A 813 66.56 -1.45 -1.29
C GLU A 813 65.43 -2.47 -1.16
N SER A 814 65.64 -3.61 -1.78
CA SER A 814 64.76 -4.76 -1.75
C SER A 814 64.65 -5.33 -0.33
N ALA A 815 63.55 -5.05 0.36
CA ALA A 815 63.05 -5.98 1.37
C ALA A 815 62.35 -7.15 0.66
N SER A 816 63.02 -8.31 0.69
CA SER A 816 62.49 -9.68 0.56
C SER A 816 61.58 -10.03 -0.63
N LYS A 817 62.17 -10.79 -1.58
CA LYS A 817 61.61 -11.85 -2.47
C LYS A 817 60.20 -11.66 -3.07
N PRO A 818 60.08 -11.71 -4.42
CA PRO A 818 58.94 -12.34 -5.07
C PRO A 818 59.31 -13.76 -5.50
N ALA A 819 58.49 -14.72 -5.09
CA ALA A 819 58.42 -16.00 -5.74
C ALA A 819 58.06 -15.79 -7.22
N SER A 820 58.85 -16.41 -8.08
CA SER A 820 58.67 -16.68 -9.50
C SER A 820 57.22 -16.67 -10.01
N ARG A 821 56.97 -15.88 -11.07
CA ARG A 821 56.70 -16.37 -12.44
C ARG A 821 56.44 -15.17 -13.36
N GLY A 822 57.47 -14.74 -14.06
CA GLY A 822 57.41 -13.71 -15.10
C GLY A 822 58.73 -13.74 -15.88
N ILE A 823 58.62 -14.04 -17.17
CA ILE A 823 59.69 -14.38 -18.10
C ILE A 823 60.77 -13.27 -18.13
N ARG A 824 62.03 -13.64 -17.87
CA ARG A 824 63.21 -12.78 -18.10
C ARG A 824 63.54 -12.78 -19.59
N PHE A 825 63.49 -11.61 -20.23
CA PHE A 825 64.24 -11.40 -21.48
C PHE A 825 65.67 -11.00 -21.12
N SER A 826 66.61 -11.94 -21.24
CA SER A 826 68.04 -11.61 -21.32
C SER A 826 68.36 -11.21 -22.76
N LEU A 827 68.63 -9.94 -23.00
CA LEU A 827 69.34 -9.52 -24.21
C LEU A 827 70.83 -9.78 -24.01
N SER A 828 71.23 -11.04 -24.03
CA SER A 828 72.61 -11.43 -24.31
C SER A 828 72.80 -11.38 -25.82
N ASN A 829 73.64 -10.43 -26.23
CA ASN A 829 74.29 -10.27 -27.52
C ASN A 829 74.31 -11.53 -28.42
N PRO A 830 73.64 -11.55 -29.59
CA PRO A 830 73.65 -12.68 -30.50
C PRO A 830 74.78 -12.65 -31.54
N PHE A 831 75.66 -11.64 -31.53
CA PHE A 831 76.79 -11.58 -32.46
C PHE A 831 78.08 -11.28 -31.70
N GLY A 832 78.79 -12.35 -31.32
CA GLY A 832 80.13 -12.25 -30.78
C GLY A 832 81.11 -11.81 -31.87
N LEU A 833 81.45 -10.53 -31.90
CA LEU A 833 82.67 -9.98 -32.49
C LEU A 833 83.14 -8.81 -31.59
N VAL A 834 84.43 -8.87 -31.27
CA VAL A 834 85.22 -8.20 -30.20
C VAL A 834 84.68 -6.90 -29.62
#